data_AF-A0AAD0ICQ4-F1
#
_entry.id   AF-A0AAD0ICQ4-F1
#
_cell.length_a   1.000
_cell.length_b   1.000
_cell.length_c   1.000
_cell.angle_alpha   90.00
_cell.angle_beta   90.00
_cell.angle_gamma   90.00
#
_symmetry.space_group_name_H-M   'P 1'
#
loop_
_entity.id
_entity.type
_entity.pdbx_description
1 polymer ?
#
loop_
_entity_poly.entity_id
_entity_poly.type
_entity_poly.pdbx_seq_one_letter_code
_entity_poly.pdbx_strand_id
1 'polypeptide(L)'
;MQLPPELAFLAPLLRSPGEEYKSAVWLLSDFDSPVWQYSFEYKKSPKELDWDVKMSDDSSLLDEKNKATLLGFKYFLTSSTRNDGDTGETNDLAGQQARQFWRACHIIDFLLLNDARYKISKYGLAGLTGGNLIELLDTFSKNISISEAVYNWTCTLKEYCYSLLKVTEEGRILETLKQRPQLLIITNEQKDEDELGIPLDLIPPIRACLYMNDMYGTPQVDYGHQPNTIRLSQTLYPCCLWGKGQPKTVHHILGFNDDTSMFTREYPGIPAHTGMNKVMRDQTYFGYRSSLYNLGTLHEIDLPAPQTSALIQANAYTPELGIKGRFRTVPSDIVFKSIRHAIEFHIEHGEEIIKGFCRIALECQKRNVAPSTLSEAEVQKIVGAYLANLGVTRLSLSSRIIDSKTLRESIKGDKTEYFTKLRANVGLYDILACYVGGIQLTVGVLMARRVSELLTLKANNCLSTCGQWLYFGNAKSTKHLFGLRRTEARPIEPIAADMIKNLVKMQKFLVRIGYIKSYKTLFALPHMRGQKLMVDTANAAYNRNLDIFCDYFEMPRNDMGQRWYLRQHQMRRFFAMLFFYCGSFSNLDTLRWMMGHTDIQHVWNYITESTDGAILSSAAAQHAAESIHIGNTENFKELVELIKEHYQTENYTLIATSDLEEYISDLLSEGMIEIGPVFFKDADGTHMKIVSRLKYKDAA
;
A
#
# COMPACT_ATOMS: atom_id res chain seq x y z
N MET A 1 5.86 -14.94 47.16
CA MET A 1 6.17 -16.36 47.41
C MET A 1 7.20 -16.77 46.39
N GLN A 2 8.42 -17.14 46.77
CA GLN A 2 9.39 -17.65 45.79
C GLN A 2 9.05 -19.12 45.50
N LEU A 3 8.81 -19.44 44.23
CA LEU A 3 8.57 -20.81 43.80
C LEU A 3 9.85 -21.64 43.98
N PRO A 4 9.74 -22.95 44.26
CA PRO A 4 10.87 -23.87 44.22
C PRO A 4 11.60 -23.79 42.87
N PRO A 5 12.93 -24.05 42.81
CA PRO A 5 13.72 -23.96 41.59
C PRO A 5 13.15 -24.81 40.44
N GLU A 6 12.53 -25.95 40.74
CA GLU A 6 11.92 -26.84 39.75
C GLU A 6 10.65 -26.25 39.12
N LEU A 7 10.01 -25.27 39.78
CA LEU A 7 8.79 -24.60 39.33
C LEU A 7 9.05 -23.14 38.90
N ALA A 8 10.32 -22.72 38.83
CA ALA A 8 10.70 -21.36 38.44
C ALA A 8 10.20 -20.99 37.02
N PHE A 9 10.02 -21.97 36.13
CA PHE A 9 9.48 -21.77 34.79
C PHE A 9 8.00 -21.35 34.78
N LEU A 10 7.25 -21.57 35.88
CA LEU A 10 5.87 -21.11 36.04
C LEU A 10 5.78 -19.68 36.57
N ALA A 11 6.89 -19.09 37.03
CA ALA A 11 6.90 -17.73 37.57
C ALA A 11 6.34 -16.65 36.62
N PRO A 12 6.55 -16.72 35.29
CA PRO A 12 5.91 -15.80 34.34
C PRO A 12 4.38 -15.94 34.29
N LEU A 13 3.84 -17.15 34.51
CA LEU A 13 2.40 -17.46 34.49
C LEU A 13 1.69 -17.09 35.80
N LEU A 14 2.44 -16.70 36.83
CA LEU A 14 1.94 -16.40 38.18
C LEU A 14 2.10 -14.91 38.54
N ARG A 15 2.42 -14.05 37.56
CA ARG A 15 2.45 -12.60 37.76
C ARG A 15 1.03 -12.07 37.91
N SER A 16 0.86 -11.09 38.81
CA SER A 16 -0.41 -10.37 38.87
C SER A 16 -0.60 -9.56 37.57
N PRO A 17 -1.84 -9.39 37.09
CA PRO A 17 -2.12 -8.60 35.89
C PRO A 17 -1.45 -7.21 35.92
N GLY A 18 -1.44 -6.54 37.08
CA GLY A 18 -0.79 -5.24 37.26
C GLY A 18 0.72 -5.24 36.97
N GLU A 19 1.45 -6.28 37.38
CA GLU A 19 2.90 -6.38 37.08
C GLU A 19 3.15 -6.89 35.67
N GLU A 20 2.25 -7.73 35.15
CA GLU A 20 2.36 -8.25 33.80
C GLU A 20 2.13 -7.16 32.74
N TYR A 21 1.17 -6.26 32.98
CA TYR A 21 0.76 -5.20 32.04
C TYR A 21 1.77 -4.07 31.96
N LYS A 22 2.75 -3.99 32.88
CA LYS A 22 3.87 -3.02 32.77
C LYS A 22 4.88 -3.39 31.69
N SER A 23 4.88 -4.62 31.21
CA SER A 23 5.86 -5.12 30.24
C SER A 23 5.27 -5.33 28.85
N ALA A 24 6.01 -4.91 27.83
CA ALA A 24 5.72 -5.21 26.44
C ALA A 24 7.03 -5.33 25.65
N VAL A 25 7.10 -6.25 24.69
CA VAL A 25 8.33 -6.52 23.90
C VAL A 25 8.83 -5.28 23.16
N TRP A 26 7.92 -4.38 22.76
CA TRP A 26 8.23 -3.16 22.04
C TRP A 26 8.63 -1.98 22.94
N LEU A 27 8.41 -2.06 24.26
CA LEU A 27 8.74 -1.02 25.23
C LEU A 27 10.16 -1.24 25.76
N LEU A 28 11.08 -0.34 25.42
CA LEU A 28 12.51 -0.48 25.71
C LEU A 28 12.93 0.23 27.01
N SER A 29 12.21 1.30 27.37
CA SER A 29 12.42 2.01 28.63
C SER A 29 11.62 1.40 29.77
N ASP A 30 11.90 1.83 30.99
CA ASP A 30 11.05 1.55 32.15
C ASP A 30 9.62 2.07 31.93
N PHE A 31 8.62 1.29 32.37
CA PHE A 31 7.21 1.65 32.33
C PHE A 31 6.91 2.95 33.07
N ASP A 32 7.56 3.19 34.21
CA ASP A 32 7.32 4.37 35.03
C ASP A 32 8.08 5.61 34.51
N SER A 33 8.94 5.46 33.50
CA SER A 33 9.69 6.56 32.90
C SER A 33 8.76 7.69 32.38
N PRO A 34 9.13 8.98 32.56
CA PRO A 34 8.38 10.10 31.99
C PRO A 34 8.47 10.15 30.46
N VAL A 35 9.53 9.57 29.89
CA VAL A 35 9.70 9.42 28.44
C VAL A 35 9.88 7.96 28.10
N TRP A 36 8.99 7.43 27.27
CA TRP A 36 9.05 6.05 26.79
C TRP A 36 9.87 5.93 25.52
N GLN A 37 10.83 5.01 25.52
CA GLN A 37 11.51 4.56 24.30
C GLN A 37 10.85 3.28 23.80
N TYR A 38 10.44 3.26 22.53
CA TYR A 38 9.79 2.10 21.93
C TYR A 38 10.29 1.77 20.53
N SER A 39 10.23 0.50 20.16
CA SER A 39 10.57 0.02 18.82
C SER A 39 9.75 -1.20 18.43
N PHE A 40 9.22 -1.18 17.20
CA PHE A 40 8.61 -2.33 16.55
C PHE A 40 9.54 -2.81 15.42
N GLU A 41 10.83 -2.97 15.73
CA GLU A 41 11.92 -3.30 14.78
C GLU A 41 12.11 -2.26 13.68
N TYR A 42 12.05 -0.98 14.04
CA TYR A 42 12.31 0.08 13.08
C TYR A 42 13.76 0.01 12.58
N LYS A 43 13.96 0.24 11.27
CA LYS A 43 15.32 0.31 10.67
C LYS A 43 16.15 1.50 11.18
N LYS A 44 15.49 2.50 11.78
CA LYS A 44 16.11 3.68 12.40
C LYS A 44 16.16 3.49 13.92
N SER A 45 16.66 4.48 14.65
CA SER A 45 16.62 4.52 16.11
C SER A 45 15.21 4.28 16.68
N PRO A 46 15.11 3.78 17.92
CA PRO A 46 13.86 3.77 18.68
C PRO A 46 13.17 5.13 18.66
N LYS A 47 11.84 5.11 18.75
CA LYS A 47 11.02 6.33 18.86
C LYS A 47 10.76 6.65 20.33
N GLU A 48 10.41 7.90 20.57
CA GLU A 48 10.09 8.41 21.91
C GLU A 48 8.62 8.81 22.02
N LEU A 49 8.08 8.65 23.22
CA LEU A 49 6.75 9.10 23.62
C LEU A 49 6.91 9.82 24.96
N ASP A 50 6.73 11.13 24.96
CA ASP A 50 6.91 12.01 26.11
C ASP A 50 5.56 12.25 26.79
N TRP A 51 5.44 11.81 28.04
CA TRP A 51 4.23 11.90 28.85
C TRP A 51 4.01 13.29 29.45
N ASP A 52 4.96 14.23 29.33
CA ASP A 52 4.77 15.63 29.74
C ASP A 52 3.88 16.38 28.74
N VAL A 53 2.57 16.16 28.87
CA VAL A 53 1.54 16.72 27.98
C VAL A 53 0.60 17.60 28.79
N LYS A 54 0.33 18.82 28.29
CA LYS A 54 -0.60 19.76 28.92
C LYS A 54 -2.05 19.37 28.69
N MET A 55 -2.84 19.40 29.76
CA MET A 55 -4.29 19.21 29.76
C MET A 55 -5.03 20.55 29.66
N SER A 56 -6.36 20.54 29.55
CA SER A 56 -7.18 21.75 29.35
C SER A 56 -7.23 22.70 30.55
N ASP A 57 -6.80 22.25 31.73
CA ASP A 57 -6.66 23.05 32.94
C ASP A 57 -5.21 23.50 33.21
N ASP A 58 -4.38 23.51 32.15
CA ASP A 58 -2.96 23.87 32.12
C ASP A 58 -2.02 22.96 32.94
N SER A 59 -2.54 21.90 33.56
CA SER A 59 -1.70 20.92 34.25
C SER A 59 -0.99 19.96 33.32
N SER A 60 0.11 19.39 33.79
CA SER A 60 0.79 18.30 33.09
C SER A 60 0.15 16.96 33.44
N LEU A 61 0.10 16.04 32.48
CA LEU A 61 -0.26 14.64 32.72
C LEU A 61 0.69 13.96 33.72
N LEU A 62 1.92 14.48 33.91
CA LEU A 62 2.87 14.02 34.93
C LEU A 62 2.56 14.55 36.35
N ASP A 63 1.66 15.52 36.50
CA ASP A 63 1.31 16.07 37.82
C ASP A 63 0.61 15.01 38.68
N GLU A 64 0.86 15.01 39.99
CA GLU A 64 0.33 13.99 40.93
C GLU A 64 -1.20 13.88 40.88
N LYS A 65 -1.91 14.99 40.62
CA LYS A 65 -3.38 14.98 40.48
C LYS A 65 -3.87 14.14 39.29
N ASN A 66 -3.04 13.99 38.26
CA ASN A 66 -3.35 13.30 37.00
C ASN A 66 -2.77 11.87 36.98
N LYS A 67 -2.12 11.42 38.05
CA LYS A 67 -1.43 10.13 38.13
C LYS A 67 -2.29 8.92 37.76
N ALA A 68 -3.54 8.89 38.20
CA ALA A 68 -4.46 7.80 37.84
C ALA A 68 -4.75 7.77 36.34
N THR A 69 -4.93 8.95 35.72
CA THR A 69 -5.13 9.08 34.27
C THR A 69 -3.86 8.69 33.49
N LEU A 70 -2.69 9.15 33.94
CA LEU A 70 -1.39 8.78 33.37
C LEU A 70 -1.19 7.26 33.37
N LEU A 71 -1.38 6.62 34.53
CA LEU A 71 -1.29 5.16 34.65
C LEU A 71 -2.32 4.47 33.77
N GLY A 72 -3.56 4.97 33.75
CA GLY A 72 -4.62 4.47 32.88
C GLY A 72 -4.21 4.47 31.41
N PHE A 73 -3.63 5.56 30.90
CA PHE A 73 -3.13 5.62 29.52
C PHE A 73 -1.92 4.71 29.26
N LYS A 74 -0.97 4.64 30.20
CA LYS A 74 0.20 3.76 30.09
C LYS A 74 -0.22 2.29 30.00
N TYR A 75 -1.06 1.83 30.93
CA TYR A 75 -1.58 0.47 30.93
C TYR A 75 -2.49 0.20 29.73
N PHE A 76 -3.28 1.17 29.29
CA PHE A 76 -4.10 1.03 28.09
C PHE A 76 -3.26 0.77 26.83
N LEU A 77 -2.12 1.45 26.69
CA LEU A 77 -1.21 1.22 25.55
C LEU A 77 -0.60 -0.18 25.58
N THR A 78 -0.09 -0.62 26.72
CA THR A 78 0.52 -1.95 26.83
C THR A 78 -0.54 -3.04 26.68
N SER A 79 -1.68 -2.93 27.36
CA SER A 79 -2.76 -3.91 27.30
C SER A 79 -3.40 -4.02 25.92
N SER A 80 -3.58 -2.91 25.20
CA SER A 80 -4.15 -2.93 23.84
C SER A 80 -3.30 -3.65 22.81
N THR A 81 -2.01 -3.90 23.11
CA THR A 81 -1.08 -4.62 22.22
C THR A 81 -0.86 -6.07 22.61
N ARG A 82 -1.49 -6.53 23.70
CA ARG A 82 -1.46 -7.93 24.15
C ARG A 82 -2.38 -8.77 23.27
N ASN A 83 -2.00 -10.02 23.04
CA ASN A 83 -2.77 -11.00 22.28
C ASN A 83 -3.01 -12.19 23.21
N ASP A 84 -4.23 -12.36 23.72
CA ASP A 84 -4.56 -13.42 24.69
C ASP A 84 -4.49 -14.86 24.12
N GLY A 85 -4.20 -15.03 22.82
CA GLY A 85 -4.32 -16.32 22.15
C GLY A 85 -3.32 -16.65 21.05
N ASP A 86 -2.16 -15.98 20.93
CA ASP A 86 -1.19 -16.30 19.86
C ASP A 86 0.23 -16.49 20.40
N THR A 87 0.66 -17.75 20.51
CA THR A 87 2.04 -18.18 20.79
C THR A 87 2.95 -18.08 19.55
N GLY A 88 2.54 -17.35 18.50
CA GLY A 88 3.19 -17.33 17.20
C GLY A 88 4.03 -16.09 16.92
N GLU A 89 5.35 -16.19 17.09
CA GLU A 89 6.31 -15.23 16.56
C GLU A 89 6.26 -15.21 15.02
N THR A 90 5.68 -14.14 14.46
CA THR A 90 5.70 -13.84 13.03
C THR A 90 6.01 -12.36 12.85
N ASN A 91 6.60 -11.95 11.71
CA ASN A 91 6.76 -10.51 11.40
C ASN A 91 5.43 -9.74 11.28
N ASP A 92 4.31 -10.44 11.12
CA ASP A 92 2.99 -9.82 11.17
C ASP A 92 2.58 -9.47 12.61
N LEU A 93 3.19 -10.07 13.64
CA LEU A 93 2.90 -9.75 15.05
C LEU A 93 3.36 -8.33 15.38
N ALA A 94 4.61 -7.96 15.08
CA ALA A 94 5.11 -6.59 15.31
C ALA A 94 4.30 -5.55 14.51
N GLY A 95 3.93 -5.86 13.27
CA GLY A 95 3.08 -4.99 12.44
C GLY A 95 1.62 -4.93 12.90
N GLN A 96 1.09 -5.98 13.53
CA GLN A 96 -0.23 -5.97 14.17
C GLN A 96 -0.21 -5.19 15.48
N GLN A 97 0.77 -5.44 16.34
CA GLN A 97 0.98 -4.70 17.60
C GLN A 97 1.19 -3.22 17.33
N ALA A 98 2.00 -2.86 16.33
CA ALA A 98 2.18 -1.47 15.92
C ALA A 98 0.84 -0.82 15.52
N ARG A 99 -0.02 -1.53 14.77
CA ARG A 99 -1.34 -1.02 14.39
C ARG A 99 -2.27 -0.83 15.60
N GLN A 100 -2.25 -1.75 16.57
CA GLN A 100 -3.03 -1.60 17.80
C GLN A 100 -2.50 -0.45 18.66
N PHE A 101 -1.17 -0.33 18.79
CA PHE A 101 -0.50 0.77 19.46
C PHE A 101 -0.91 2.12 18.84
N TRP A 102 -0.88 2.25 17.50
CA TRP A 102 -1.31 3.48 16.83
C TRP A 102 -2.78 3.81 17.11
N ARG A 103 -3.68 2.82 17.09
CA ARG A 103 -5.10 3.04 17.40
C ARG A 103 -5.31 3.52 18.83
N ALA A 104 -4.64 2.90 19.79
CA ALA A 104 -4.68 3.32 21.18
C ALA A 104 -4.11 4.74 21.35
N CYS A 105 -2.99 5.08 20.69
CA CYS A 105 -2.45 6.44 20.65
C CYS A 105 -3.44 7.46 20.07
N HIS A 106 -4.12 7.14 18.96
CA HIS A 106 -5.13 8.02 18.38
C HIS A 106 -6.32 8.25 19.32
N ILE A 107 -6.75 7.21 20.05
CA ILE A 107 -7.80 7.32 21.07
C ILE A 107 -7.33 8.26 22.19
N ILE A 108 -6.10 8.08 22.70
CA ILE A 108 -5.53 8.94 23.74
C ILE A 108 -5.44 10.39 23.24
N ASP A 109 -4.86 10.62 22.06
CA ASP A 109 -4.77 11.96 21.48
C ASP A 109 -6.15 12.61 21.31
N PHE A 110 -7.16 11.86 20.84
CA PHE A 110 -8.51 12.37 20.72
C PHE A 110 -9.11 12.78 22.06
N LEU A 111 -8.90 11.97 23.11
CA LEU A 111 -9.35 12.29 24.46
C LEU A 111 -8.63 13.53 25.01
N LEU A 112 -7.33 13.68 24.79
CA LEU A 112 -6.54 14.84 25.21
C LEU A 112 -6.96 16.12 24.46
N LEU A 113 -7.16 16.05 23.15
CA LEU A 113 -7.66 17.17 22.34
C LEU A 113 -9.04 17.65 22.78
N ASN A 114 -9.87 16.73 23.27
CA ASN A 114 -11.23 17.00 23.71
C ASN A 114 -11.34 17.06 25.24
N ASP A 115 -10.23 17.22 25.97
CA ASP A 115 -10.22 17.21 27.43
C ASP A 115 -11.17 18.26 28.03
N ALA A 116 -11.23 19.48 27.49
CA ALA A 116 -12.14 20.52 27.98
C ALA A 116 -13.62 20.08 27.92
N ARG A 117 -13.97 19.25 26.92
CA ARG A 117 -15.33 18.76 26.69
C ARG A 117 -15.64 17.50 27.50
N TYR A 118 -14.70 16.55 27.53
CA TYR A 118 -14.86 15.28 28.26
C TYR A 118 -14.47 15.36 29.74
N LYS A 119 -13.83 16.46 30.14
CA LYS A 119 -13.39 16.77 31.50
C LYS A 119 -12.49 15.68 32.09
N ILE A 120 -11.53 15.20 31.29
CA ILE A 120 -10.58 14.14 31.68
C ILE A 120 -9.66 14.63 32.80
N SER A 121 -9.20 15.88 32.74
CA SER A 121 -8.41 16.52 33.81
C SER A 121 -9.15 16.59 35.14
N LYS A 122 -10.48 16.62 35.12
CA LYS A 122 -11.31 16.71 36.34
C LYS A 122 -11.79 15.35 36.86
N TYR A 123 -12.22 14.45 35.99
CA TYR A 123 -12.87 13.19 36.37
C TYR A 123 -12.09 11.93 35.98
N GLY A 124 -10.96 12.08 35.30
CA GLY A 124 -10.17 10.98 34.77
C GLY A 124 -10.93 10.12 33.76
N LEU A 125 -10.42 8.92 33.50
CA LEU A 125 -11.04 7.97 32.55
C LEU A 125 -12.37 7.39 33.06
N ALA A 126 -12.58 7.34 34.37
CA ALA A 126 -13.84 6.86 34.96
C ALA A 126 -15.03 7.80 34.68
N GLY A 127 -14.77 9.07 34.37
CA GLY A 127 -15.79 10.04 33.98
C GLY A 127 -16.37 9.83 32.58
N LEU A 128 -15.76 8.97 31.76
CA LEU A 128 -16.23 8.71 30.39
C LEU A 128 -17.52 7.90 30.39
N THR A 129 -18.57 8.47 29.79
CA THR A 129 -19.88 7.83 29.63
C THR A 129 -19.97 7.04 28.32
N GLY A 130 -20.95 6.15 28.20
CA GLY A 130 -21.19 5.42 26.95
C GLY A 130 -21.48 6.36 25.77
N GLY A 131 -22.14 7.50 26.03
CA GLY A 131 -22.33 8.55 25.03
C GLY A 131 -21.02 9.17 24.55
N ASN A 132 -20.04 9.39 25.43
CA ASN A 132 -18.72 9.91 25.02
C ASN A 132 -17.96 8.90 24.17
N LEU A 133 -17.99 7.62 24.54
CA LEU A 133 -17.33 6.55 23.80
C LEU A 133 -17.96 6.33 22.41
N ILE A 134 -19.30 6.37 22.32
CA ILE A 134 -20.03 6.32 21.05
C ILE A 134 -19.69 7.53 20.17
N GLU A 135 -19.67 8.73 20.74
CA GLU A 135 -19.32 9.95 19.99
C GLU A 135 -17.89 9.87 19.41
N LEU A 136 -16.93 9.35 20.16
CA LEU A 136 -15.57 9.12 19.68
C LEU A 136 -15.57 8.19 18.46
N LEU A 137 -16.24 7.03 18.57
CA LEU A 137 -16.32 6.06 17.48
C LEU A 137 -17.08 6.61 16.25
N ASP A 138 -18.16 7.36 16.48
CA ASP A 138 -18.93 8.02 15.44
C ASP A 138 -18.08 9.07 14.71
N THR A 139 -17.36 9.92 15.45
CA THR A 139 -16.43 10.91 14.89
C THR A 139 -15.35 10.24 14.04
N PHE A 140 -14.77 9.14 14.53
CA PHE A 140 -13.78 8.38 13.78
C PHE A 140 -14.37 7.82 12.48
N SER A 141 -15.63 7.37 12.51
CA SER A 141 -16.27 6.76 11.34
C SER A 141 -16.57 7.74 10.19
N LYS A 142 -16.70 9.04 10.47
CA LYS A 142 -17.13 10.05 9.49
C LYS A 142 -16.12 10.37 8.40
N ASN A 143 -14.85 9.98 8.56
CA ASN A 143 -13.80 10.26 7.57
C ASN A 143 -12.90 9.03 7.36
N ILE A 144 -12.42 8.81 6.14
CA ILE A 144 -11.40 7.77 5.88
C ILE A 144 -10.04 8.15 6.46
N SER A 145 -9.71 9.45 6.41
CA SER A 145 -8.44 9.97 6.88
C SER A 145 -8.47 10.10 8.40
N ILE A 146 -7.67 9.30 9.09
CA ILE A 146 -7.49 9.43 10.54
C ILE A 146 -6.93 10.80 10.92
N SER A 147 -6.10 11.39 10.07
CA SER A 147 -5.59 12.75 10.26
C SER A 147 -6.73 13.77 10.36
N GLU A 148 -7.77 13.61 9.54
CA GLU A 148 -8.95 14.47 9.58
C GLU A 148 -9.87 14.09 10.74
N ALA A 149 -10.14 12.80 10.94
CA ALA A 149 -11.09 12.35 11.96
C ALA A 149 -10.64 12.67 13.40
N VAL A 150 -9.36 12.50 13.70
CA VAL A 150 -8.80 12.71 15.05
C VAL A 150 -8.38 14.17 15.25
N TYR A 151 -7.74 14.77 14.25
CA TYR A 151 -7.03 16.05 14.43
C TYR A 151 -7.65 17.21 13.67
N ASN A 152 -8.70 17.00 12.85
CA ASN A 152 -9.28 18.02 11.98
C ASN A 152 -8.22 18.73 11.12
N TRP A 153 -7.25 17.95 10.62
CA TRP A 153 -5.98 18.44 10.08
C TRP A 153 -6.12 19.54 9.03
N THR A 154 -6.97 19.35 8.02
CA THR A 154 -7.08 20.30 6.90
C THR A 154 -7.64 21.64 7.37
N CYS A 155 -8.65 21.63 8.26
CA CYS A 155 -9.22 22.86 8.80
C CYS A 155 -8.22 23.60 9.70
N THR A 156 -7.59 22.88 10.65
CA THR A 156 -6.60 23.46 11.56
C THR A 156 -5.39 24.03 10.80
N LEU A 157 -4.91 23.34 9.77
CA LEU A 157 -3.82 23.84 8.93
C LEU A 157 -4.23 25.11 8.16
N LYS A 158 -5.45 25.15 7.62
CA LYS A 158 -5.99 26.32 6.92
C LYS A 158 -6.09 27.53 7.84
N GLU A 159 -6.63 27.35 9.04
CA GLU A 159 -6.70 28.41 10.06
C GLU A 159 -5.32 28.90 10.47
N TYR A 160 -4.35 28.00 10.62
CA TYR A 160 -2.97 28.36 10.88
C TYR A 160 -2.33 29.15 9.74
N CYS A 161 -2.55 28.75 8.49
CA CYS A 161 -2.06 29.51 7.34
C CYS A 161 -2.61 30.95 7.32
N TYR A 162 -3.90 31.15 7.64
CA TYR A 162 -4.48 32.49 7.74
C TYR A 162 -3.95 33.28 8.94
N SER A 163 -3.77 32.65 10.10
CA SER A 163 -3.22 33.33 11.27
C SER A 163 -1.76 33.76 11.02
N LEU A 164 -0.98 32.91 10.36
CA LEU A 164 0.39 33.22 9.98
C LEU A 164 0.47 34.37 8.99
N LEU A 165 -0.42 34.37 7.98
CA LEU A 165 -0.54 35.47 7.02
C LEU A 165 -0.89 36.80 7.71
N LYS A 166 -1.81 36.77 8.69
CA LYS A 166 -2.26 37.96 9.42
C LYS A 166 -1.17 38.57 10.32
N VAL A 167 -0.32 37.73 10.92
CA VAL A 167 0.73 38.17 11.86
C VAL A 167 2.01 38.60 11.13
N THR A 168 2.21 38.13 9.90
CA THR A 168 3.43 38.42 9.13
C THR A 168 3.30 39.76 8.40
N GLU A 169 4.32 40.61 8.51
CA GLU A 169 4.37 41.92 7.84
C GLU A 169 4.43 41.79 6.31
N GLU A 170 3.57 42.54 5.61
CA GLU A 170 3.43 42.49 4.15
C GLU A 170 4.74 42.81 3.41
N GLY A 171 5.53 43.76 3.91
CA GLY A 171 6.83 44.12 3.34
C GLY A 171 7.81 42.92 3.29
N ARG A 172 7.84 42.11 4.35
CA ARG A 172 8.69 40.91 4.43
C ARG A 172 8.22 39.79 3.52
N ILE A 173 6.91 39.65 3.35
CA ILE A 173 6.32 38.69 2.39
C ILE A 173 6.77 39.06 0.98
N LEU A 174 6.61 40.32 0.58
CA LEU A 174 7.00 40.80 -0.75
C LEU A 174 8.51 40.66 -0.98
N GLU A 175 9.34 40.94 0.02
CA GLU A 175 10.78 40.73 -0.07
C GLU A 175 11.14 39.25 -0.26
N THR A 176 10.51 38.36 0.51
CA THR A 176 10.73 36.90 0.39
C THR A 176 10.32 36.38 -0.99
N LEU A 177 9.19 36.85 -1.53
CA LEU A 177 8.74 36.48 -2.86
C LEU A 177 9.68 37.00 -3.95
N LYS A 178 10.29 38.18 -3.77
CA LYS A 178 11.33 38.70 -4.68
C LYS A 178 12.61 37.87 -4.61
N GLN A 179 13.05 37.50 -3.41
CA GLN A 179 14.24 36.67 -3.21
C GLN A 179 14.04 35.23 -3.70
N ARG A 180 12.83 34.69 -3.58
CA ARG A 180 12.47 33.33 -3.99
C ARG A 180 11.20 33.30 -4.86
N PRO A 181 11.31 33.66 -6.16
CA PRO A 181 10.16 33.72 -7.07
C PRO A 181 9.42 32.40 -7.28
N GLN A 182 10.04 31.25 -6.99
CA GLN A 182 9.44 29.91 -7.12
C GLN A 182 8.18 29.75 -6.25
N LEU A 183 8.09 30.51 -5.15
CA LEU A 183 6.93 30.51 -4.26
C LEU A 183 5.65 31.03 -4.96
N LEU A 184 5.81 31.87 -6.00
CA LEU A 184 4.72 32.44 -6.80
C LEU A 184 4.08 31.43 -7.75
N ILE A 185 4.78 30.36 -8.10
CA ILE A 185 4.37 29.46 -9.19
C ILE A 185 3.37 28.43 -8.65
N ILE A 186 2.12 28.54 -9.08
CA ILE A 186 1.08 27.54 -8.83
C ILE A 186 0.82 26.79 -10.14
N THR A 187 1.11 25.48 -10.17
CA THR A 187 0.90 24.67 -11.37
C THR A 187 -0.56 24.29 -11.56
N ASN A 188 -0.95 23.86 -12.76
CA ASN A 188 -2.32 23.44 -13.02
C ASN A 188 -2.68 22.18 -12.21
N GLU A 189 -1.74 21.24 -12.05
CA GLU A 189 -1.96 20.06 -11.21
C GLU A 189 -2.25 20.43 -9.76
N GLN A 190 -1.55 21.42 -9.19
CA GLN A 190 -1.82 21.89 -7.83
C GLN A 190 -3.21 22.52 -7.70
N LYS A 191 -3.73 23.17 -8.76
CA LYS A 191 -5.08 23.75 -8.77
C LYS A 191 -6.14 22.65 -8.90
N ASP A 192 -5.88 21.67 -9.75
CA ASP A 192 -6.80 20.57 -10.04
C ASP A 192 -6.92 19.59 -8.85
N GLU A 193 -5.86 19.48 -8.04
CA GLU A 193 -5.77 18.60 -6.85
C GLU A 193 -5.89 19.36 -5.51
N ASP A 194 -6.38 20.61 -5.49
CA ASP A 194 -6.51 21.38 -4.25
C ASP A 194 -7.63 20.82 -3.34
N GLU A 195 -7.23 20.27 -2.20
CA GLU A 195 -8.12 19.82 -1.12
C GLU A 195 -8.11 20.76 0.10
N LEU A 196 -7.22 21.76 0.14
CA LEU A 196 -7.08 22.70 1.27
C LEU A 196 -8.10 23.83 1.19
N GLY A 197 -8.48 24.24 -0.03
CA GLY A 197 -9.55 25.20 -0.27
C GLY A 197 -9.22 26.62 0.19
N ILE A 198 -7.96 27.04 0.04
CA ILE A 198 -7.52 28.43 0.23
C ILE A 198 -7.55 29.13 -1.14
N PRO A 199 -8.07 30.36 -1.26
CA PRO A 199 -8.06 31.11 -2.51
C PRO A 199 -6.65 31.19 -3.13
N LEU A 200 -6.56 30.94 -4.44
CA LEU A 200 -5.28 30.78 -5.15
C LEU A 200 -4.37 32.02 -5.08
N ASP A 201 -4.96 33.21 -4.98
CA ASP A 201 -4.26 34.49 -4.81
C ASP A 201 -3.53 34.58 -3.46
N LEU A 202 -4.04 33.90 -2.43
CA LEU A 202 -3.45 33.86 -1.09
C LEU A 202 -2.39 32.76 -0.93
N ILE A 203 -2.29 31.82 -1.87
CA ILE A 203 -1.32 30.72 -1.79
C ILE A 203 0.13 31.23 -1.79
N PRO A 204 0.59 32.09 -2.72
CA PRO A 204 1.96 32.57 -2.70
C PRO A 204 2.39 33.30 -1.42
N PRO A 205 1.62 34.27 -0.88
CA PRO A 205 2.01 34.92 0.37
C PRO A 205 1.99 33.94 1.56
N ILE A 206 1.07 32.97 1.60
CA ILE A 206 1.09 31.91 2.62
C ILE A 206 2.33 31.02 2.49
N ARG A 207 2.72 30.63 1.27
CA ARG A 207 3.95 29.85 1.04
C ARG A 207 5.17 30.61 1.53
N ALA A 208 5.24 31.92 1.29
CA ALA A 208 6.31 32.77 1.83
C ALA A 208 6.30 32.83 3.36
N CYS A 209 5.12 32.94 3.99
CA CYS A 209 4.98 32.92 5.45
C CYS A 209 5.50 31.59 6.04
N LEU A 210 5.08 30.46 5.48
CA LEU A 210 5.56 29.14 5.89
C LEU A 210 7.08 29.00 5.70
N TYR A 211 7.61 29.57 4.61
CA TYR A 211 9.04 29.53 4.30
C TYR A 211 9.85 30.34 5.30
N MET A 212 9.41 31.55 5.63
CA MET A 212 10.06 32.41 6.63
C MET A 212 10.06 31.80 8.04
N ASN A 213 9.09 30.94 8.34
CA ASN A 213 8.96 30.26 9.63
C ASN A 213 9.63 28.87 9.66
N ASP A 214 10.48 28.56 8.68
CA ASP A 214 11.14 27.25 8.53
C ASP A 214 10.13 26.09 8.58
N MET A 215 8.96 26.21 7.95
CA MET A 215 7.94 25.16 7.96
C MET A 215 8.06 24.18 6.79
N TYR A 216 9.09 24.27 5.96
CA TYR A 216 9.33 23.33 4.86
C TYR A 216 10.33 22.23 5.23
N GLY A 217 10.14 21.03 4.67
CA GLY A 217 11.05 19.90 4.82
C GLY A 217 12.14 19.88 3.74
N THR A 218 13.02 18.88 3.82
CA THR A 218 14.01 18.61 2.76
C THR A 218 13.31 18.29 1.44
N PRO A 219 13.78 18.84 0.30
CA PRO A 219 13.15 18.60 -0.99
C PRO A 219 13.12 17.12 -1.34
N GLN A 220 11.95 16.60 -1.70
CA GLN A 220 11.83 15.25 -2.25
C GLN A 220 12.08 15.31 -3.76
N VAL A 221 12.94 14.41 -4.26
CA VAL A 221 13.50 14.44 -5.64
C VAL A 221 12.43 14.49 -6.74
N ASP A 222 11.20 14.02 -6.45
CA ASP A 222 10.07 13.96 -7.39
C ASP A 222 8.96 15.00 -7.12
N TYR A 223 8.95 15.68 -5.96
CA TYR A 223 7.83 16.54 -5.49
C TYR A 223 8.24 17.91 -4.92
N GLY A 224 9.55 18.24 -4.97
CA GLY A 224 10.17 19.47 -4.45
C GLY A 224 9.97 19.71 -2.96
N HIS A 225 9.93 20.99 -2.57
CA HIS A 225 9.82 21.44 -1.17
C HIS A 225 8.35 21.40 -0.75
N GLN A 226 8.06 20.60 0.27
CA GLN A 226 6.73 20.47 0.84
C GLN A 226 6.76 20.92 2.31
N PRO A 227 5.65 21.44 2.85
CA PRO A 227 5.56 21.71 4.28
C PRO A 227 5.88 20.47 5.11
N ASN A 228 6.72 20.63 6.14
CA ASN A 228 7.07 19.55 7.05
C ASN A 228 5.90 19.29 8.01
N THR A 229 5.08 18.28 7.69
CA THR A 229 3.85 18.00 8.45
C THR A 229 4.10 17.53 9.88
N ILE A 230 5.29 17.02 10.20
CA ILE A 230 5.66 16.69 11.59
C ILE A 230 5.91 17.98 12.37
N ARG A 231 6.71 18.90 11.82
CA ARG A 231 6.99 20.20 12.46
C ARG A 231 5.71 21.01 12.63
N LEU A 232 4.84 21.03 11.63
CA LEU A 232 3.51 21.64 11.73
C LEU A 232 2.67 20.97 12.82
N SER A 233 2.67 19.63 12.90
CA SER A 233 1.91 18.92 13.94
C SER A 233 2.41 19.21 15.36
N GLN A 234 3.72 19.41 15.55
CA GLN A 234 4.30 19.83 16.84
C GLN A 234 3.78 21.21 17.28
N THR A 235 3.64 22.15 16.33
CA THR A 235 3.10 23.48 16.60
C THR A 235 1.59 23.47 16.82
N LEU A 236 0.85 22.70 16.02
CA LEU A 236 -0.61 22.72 16.00
C LEU A 236 -1.26 21.85 17.09
N TYR A 237 -0.57 20.81 17.55
CA TYR A 237 -1.11 19.85 18.52
C TYR A 237 -0.16 19.60 19.70
N PRO A 238 0.24 20.65 20.45
CA PRO A 238 1.19 20.50 21.56
C PRO A 238 0.65 19.59 22.69
N CYS A 239 -0.68 19.52 22.84
CA CYS A 239 -1.37 18.68 23.82
C CYS A 239 -1.60 17.23 23.37
N CYS A 240 -1.12 16.83 22.18
CA CYS A 240 -1.16 15.43 21.77
C CYS A 240 0.05 14.67 22.32
N LEU A 241 -0.16 13.41 22.67
CA LEU A 241 0.89 12.50 23.11
C LEU A 241 1.72 12.03 21.92
N TRP A 242 1.05 11.47 20.90
CA TRP A 242 1.72 10.75 19.81
C TRP A 242 1.63 11.47 18.47
N GLY A 243 0.46 12.04 18.17
CA GLY A 243 0.11 12.66 16.90
C GLY A 243 0.94 13.89 16.54
N LYS A 244 1.49 14.58 17.55
CA LYS A 244 2.44 15.70 17.35
C LYS A 244 3.72 15.26 16.64
N GLY A 245 4.13 14.00 16.82
CA GLY A 245 5.34 13.43 16.22
C GLY A 245 5.09 12.62 14.94
N GLN A 246 3.86 12.56 14.43
CA GLN A 246 3.52 11.77 13.25
C GLN A 246 3.30 12.64 12.00
N PRO A 247 3.66 12.14 10.80
CA PRO A 247 3.37 12.84 9.56
C PRO A 247 1.85 12.83 9.29
N LYS A 248 1.33 13.96 8.82
CA LYS A 248 -0.05 14.14 8.34
C LYS A 248 -0.07 14.32 6.82
N THR A 249 -1.27 14.38 6.23
CA THR A 249 -1.47 14.54 4.79
C THR A 249 -0.79 15.83 4.30
N VAL A 250 -0.05 15.72 3.19
CA VAL A 250 0.62 16.86 2.56
C VAL A 250 -0.35 17.47 1.56
N HIS A 251 -0.59 18.78 1.70
CA HIS A 251 -1.39 19.56 0.76
C HIS A 251 -0.48 20.15 -0.32
N HIS A 252 -0.49 19.56 -1.52
CA HIS A 252 0.45 19.90 -2.60
C HIS A 252 0.37 21.36 -3.05
N ILE A 253 -0.79 22.02 -2.89
CA ILE A 253 -0.98 23.45 -3.16
C ILE A 253 -0.04 24.34 -2.32
N LEU A 254 0.42 23.89 -1.15
CA LEU A 254 1.38 24.62 -0.32
C LEU A 254 2.84 24.29 -0.68
N GLY A 255 3.10 23.28 -1.52
CA GLY A 255 4.44 22.93 -1.96
C GLY A 255 4.96 23.85 -3.06
N PHE A 256 6.27 23.95 -3.18
CA PHE A 256 6.93 24.61 -4.31
C PHE A 256 8.18 23.83 -4.72
N ASN A 257 8.59 23.94 -5.97
CA ASN A 257 9.76 23.24 -6.46
C ASN A 257 10.86 24.22 -6.87
N ASP A 258 12.11 23.81 -6.70
CA ASP A 258 13.25 24.49 -7.34
C ASP A 258 13.26 24.21 -8.86
N ASP A 259 12.64 23.09 -9.28
CA ASP A 259 12.46 22.65 -10.66
C ASP A 259 11.00 22.84 -11.09
N THR A 260 10.73 23.63 -12.13
CA THR A 260 9.35 24.03 -12.52
C THR A 260 8.52 22.95 -13.23
N SER A 261 8.99 21.69 -13.30
CA SER A 261 8.29 20.59 -14.01
C SER A 261 7.55 19.65 -13.06
N MET A 262 6.24 19.83 -12.92
CA MET A 262 5.44 19.05 -11.94
C MET A 262 4.63 17.89 -12.52
N PHE A 263 4.60 17.68 -13.83
CA PHE A 263 3.85 16.56 -14.39
C PHE A 263 4.63 15.24 -14.28
N THR A 264 3.92 14.21 -13.84
CA THR A 264 4.40 12.82 -13.77
C THR A 264 3.75 11.93 -14.84
N ARG A 265 2.61 12.36 -15.39
CA ARG A 265 1.79 11.65 -16.38
C ARG A 265 1.26 12.61 -17.43
N GLU A 266 0.96 12.09 -18.62
CA GLU A 266 0.33 12.87 -19.68
C GLU A 266 -1.14 13.16 -19.37
N TYR A 267 -1.87 12.16 -18.90
CA TYR A 267 -3.29 12.28 -18.58
C TYR A 267 -3.57 11.86 -17.13
N PRO A 268 -4.69 12.30 -16.55
CA PRO A 268 -5.19 11.75 -15.30
C PRO A 268 -5.40 10.24 -15.44
N GLY A 269 -5.14 9.50 -14.36
CA GLY A 269 -5.29 8.06 -14.37
C GLY A 269 -6.67 7.61 -13.95
N ILE A 270 -7.16 6.55 -14.59
CA ILE A 270 -8.38 5.87 -14.14
C ILE A 270 -8.13 5.30 -12.74
N PRO A 271 -8.96 5.61 -11.73
CA PRO A 271 -8.79 5.09 -10.39
C PRO A 271 -8.80 3.56 -10.36
N ALA A 272 -7.83 2.96 -9.66
CA ALA A 272 -7.72 1.49 -9.53
C ALA A 272 -8.77 0.89 -8.57
N HIS A 273 -9.60 1.71 -7.93
CA HIS A 273 -10.66 1.32 -7.01
C HIS A 273 -12.00 1.87 -7.48
N THR A 274 -13.07 1.09 -7.31
CA THR A 274 -14.45 1.52 -7.51
C THR A 274 -14.97 2.09 -6.20
N GLY A 275 -15.31 3.38 -6.19
CA GLY A 275 -15.85 4.08 -5.03
C GLY A 275 -14.79 4.85 -4.25
N MET A 276 -15.02 6.14 -4.07
CA MET A 276 -14.41 6.91 -2.99
C MET A 276 -15.38 6.81 -1.81
N ASN A 277 -15.03 6.01 -0.80
CA ASN A 277 -15.80 6.10 0.45
C ASN A 277 -15.64 7.52 0.99
N LYS A 278 -16.66 8.08 1.63
CA LYS A 278 -16.50 9.31 2.41
C LYS A 278 -16.29 8.99 3.90
N VAL A 279 -16.77 7.81 4.29
CA VAL A 279 -16.74 7.27 5.65
C VAL A 279 -15.74 6.11 5.80
N MET A 280 -15.33 5.84 7.03
CA MET A 280 -14.37 4.81 7.41
C MET A 280 -14.85 3.40 7.03
N ARG A 281 -13.90 2.51 6.71
CA ARG A 281 -14.19 1.09 6.42
C ARG A 281 -14.36 0.25 7.68
N ASP A 282 -15.19 -0.77 7.59
CA ASP A 282 -15.49 -1.76 8.65
C ASP A 282 -14.26 -2.28 9.38
N GLN A 283 -13.28 -2.81 8.64
CA GLN A 283 -12.08 -3.41 9.25
C GLN A 283 -11.27 -2.40 10.08
N THR A 284 -11.22 -1.14 9.65
CA THR A 284 -10.53 -0.08 10.39
C THR A 284 -11.35 0.31 11.62
N TYR A 285 -12.66 0.50 11.44
CA TYR A 285 -13.59 0.86 12.50
C TYR A 285 -13.61 -0.18 13.64
N PHE A 286 -13.80 -1.46 13.31
CA PHE A 286 -13.80 -2.53 14.32
C PHE A 286 -12.46 -2.66 15.04
N GLY A 287 -11.36 -2.32 14.38
CA GLY A 287 -10.06 -2.22 15.03
C GLY A 287 -10.03 -1.14 16.11
N TYR A 288 -10.58 0.05 15.84
CA TYR A 288 -10.72 1.11 16.84
C TYR A 288 -11.70 0.75 17.95
N ARG A 289 -12.85 0.15 17.60
CA ARG A 289 -13.85 -0.28 18.59
C ARG A 289 -13.27 -1.31 19.56
N SER A 290 -12.56 -2.31 19.04
CA SER A 290 -11.84 -3.29 19.86
C SER A 290 -10.76 -2.63 20.72
N SER A 291 -9.98 -1.71 20.15
CA SER A 291 -8.96 -0.97 20.93
C SER A 291 -9.60 -0.16 22.05
N LEU A 292 -10.72 0.54 21.79
CA LEU A 292 -11.43 1.33 22.80
C LEU A 292 -12.00 0.45 23.92
N TYR A 293 -12.52 -0.73 23.57
CA TYR A 293 -13.05 -1.68 24.55
C TYR A 293 -11.97 -2.16 25.54
N ASN A 294 -10.70 -2.19 25.12
CA ASN A 294 -9.58 -2.57 25.99
C ASN A 294 -9.34 -1.59 27.15
N LEU A 295 -9.97 -0.41 27.18
CA LEU A 295 -10.01 0.41 28.40
C LEU A 295 -10.61 -0.36 29.59
N GLY A 296 -11.44 -1.38 29.34
CA GLY A 296 -11.98 -2.25 30.38
C GLY A 296 -10.95 -3.09 31.12
N THR A 297 -9.76 -3.34 30.52
CA THR A 297 -8.66 -4.09 31.17
C THR A 297 -8.14 -3.39 32.43
N LEU A 298 -8.36 -2.08 32.54
CA LEU A 298 -7.98 -1.30 33.72
C LEU A 298 -8.76 -1.72 34.97
N HIS A 299 -9.97 -2.29 34.82
CA HIS A 299 -10.75 -2.81 35.95
C HIS A 299 -10.09 -4.03 36.61
N GLU A 300 -9.31 -4.81 35.88
CA GLU A 300 -8.60 -5.99 36.41
C GLU A 300 -7.45 -5.63 37.36
N ILE A 301 -7.01 -4.37 37.32
CA ILE A 301 -5.89 -3.84 38.10
C ILE A 301 -6.33 -2.67 39.00
N ASP A 302 -7.64 -2.55 39.26
CA ASP A 302 -8.26 -1.56 40.13
C ASP A 302 -7.93 -0.10 39.77
N LEU A 303 -7.70 0.20 38.49
CA LEU A 303 -7.50 1.57 38.01
C LEU A 303 -8.82 2.20 37.54
N PRO A 304 -9.02 3.52 37.73
CA PRO A 304 -10.22 4.20 37.25
C PRO A 304 -10.39 4.07 35.73
N ALA A 305 -11.52 3.54 35.31
CA ALA A 305 -11.87 3.30 33.91
C ALA A 305 -13.36 3.53 33.65
N PRO A 306 -13.78 3.68 32.37
CA PRO A 306 -15.19 3.83 32.05
C PRO A 306 -16.01 2.66 32.60
N GLN A 307 -17.24 2.93 33.03
CA GLN A 307 -18.13 1.89 33.57
C GLN A 307 -18.33 0.75 32.56
N THR A 308 -18.39 -0.50 33.04
CA THR A 308 -18.54 -1.67 32.17
C THR A 308 -19.77 -1.58 31.26
N SER A 309 -20.87 -1.01 31.76
CA SER A 309 -22.08 -0.75 30.97
C SER A 309 -21.82 0.23 29.81
N ALA A 310 -21.02 1.27 30.03
CA ALA A 310 -20.61 2.23 28.99
C ALA A 310 -19.75 1.57 27.91
N LEU A 311 -18.80 0.70 28.30
CA LEU A 311 -17.95 -0.05 27.38
C LEU A 311 -18.76 -1.03 26.52
N ILE A 312 -19.69 -1.77 27.14
CA ILE A 312 -20.61 -2.68 26.44
C ILE A 312 -21.47 -1.89 25.43
N GLN A 313 -22.02 -0.76 25.86
CA GLN A 313 -22.84 0.11 25.00
C GLN A 313 -22.05 0.59 23.77
N ALA A 314 -20.81 1.05 23.96
CA ALA A 314 -19.94 1.48 22.87
C ALA A 314 -19.51 0.33 21.94
N ASN A 315 -19.28 -0.87 22.49
CA ASN A 315 -18.92 -2.04 21.68
C ASN A 315 -20.09 -2.57 20.83
N ALA A 316 -21.32 -2.35 21.27
CA ALA A 316 -22.52 -2.69 20.51
C ALA A 316 -22.83 -1.68 19.38
N TYR A 317 -22.29 -0.47 19.46
CA TYR A 317 -22.52 0.57 18.46
C TYR A 317 -21.81 0.26 17.14
N THR A 318 -22.52 0.51 16.02
CA THR A 318 -21.99 0.43 14.66
C THR A 318 -22.66 1.54 13.82
N PRO A 319 -21.91 2.54 13.32
CA PRO A 319 -22.43 3.61 12.48
C PRO A 319 -22.63 3.14 11.03
N GLU A 320 -23.03 4.06 10.15
CA GLU A 320 -22.95 3.82 8.71
C GLU A 320 -21.48 3.77 8.28
N LEU A 321 -21.05 2.62 7.77
CA LEU A 321 -19.67 2.37 7.40
C LEU A 321 -19.50 2.23 5.90
N GLY A 322 -18.32 2.60 5.44
CA GLY A 322 -17.97 2.55 4.04
C GLY A 322 -17.85 1.11 3.56
N ILE A 323 -18.67 0.77 2.57
CA ILE A 323 -18.62 -0.53 1.89
C ILE A 323 -17.20 -0.77 1.37
N LYS A 324 -16.74 -2.02 1.41
CA LYS A 324 -15.47 -2.43 0.81
C LYS A 324 -15.48 -2.07 -0.69
N GLY A 325 -14.77 -1.00 -1.05
CA GLY A 325 -14.60 -0.63 -2.46
C GLY A 325 -13.92 -1.77 -3.23
N ARG A 326 -14.54 -2.21 -4.33
CA ARG A 326 -13.95 -3.24 -5.20
C ARG A 326 -12.75 -2.63 -5.92
N PHE A 327 -11.73 -3.43 -6.22
CA PHE A 327 -10.71 -2.96 -7.16
C PHE A 327 -11.31 -2.96 -8.55
N ARG A 328 -11.07 -1.90 -9.31
CA ARG A 328 -11.51 -1.80 -10.69
C ARG A 328 -10.71 -2.81 -11.52
N THR A 329 -11.42 -3.83 -12.02
CA THR A 329 -10.88 -4.75 -13.03
C THR A 329 -10.55 -3.96 -14.29
N VAL A 330 -9.37 -4.19 -14.83
CA VAL A 330 -8.96 -3.62 -16.12
C VAL A 330 -9.60 -4.47 -17.22
N PRO A 331 -10.21 -3.87 -18.25
CA PRO A 331 -10.70 -4.61 -19.40
C PRO A 331 -9.62 -5.51 -20.02
N SER A 332 -10.00 -6.72 -20.44
CA SER A 332 -9.05 -7.74 -20.91
C SER A 332 -8.31 -7.31 -22.19
N ASP A 333 -9.00 -6.62 -23.09
CA ASP A 333 -8.44 -6.02 -24.31
C ASP A 333 -7.30 -5.06 -24.00
N ILE A 334 -7.45 -4.22 -22.96
CA ILE A 334 -6.41 -3.28 -22.51
C ILE A 334 -5.18 -4.05 -22.01
N VAL A 335 -5.40 -5.12 -21.23
CA VAL A 335 -4.29 -5.95 -20.71
C VAL A 335 -3.59 -6.68 -21.85
N PHE A 336 -4.30 -7.36 -22.74
CA PHE A 336 -3.71 -8.05 -23.89
C PHE A 336 -2.97 -7.09 -24.83
N LYS A 337 -3.55 -5.92 -25.12
CA LYS A 337 -2.89 -4.87 -25.90
C LYS A 337 -1.58 -4.42 -25.25
N SER A 338 -1.58 -4.23 -23.92
CA SER A 338 -0.38 -3.82 -23.20
C SER A 338 0.72 -4.89 -23.19
N ILE A 339 0.36 -6.18 -23.06
CA ILE A 339 1.31 -7.31 -23.16
C ILE A 339 1.90 -7.36 -24.57
N ARG A 340 1.06 -7.24 -25.60
CA ARG A 340 1.50 -7.21 -26.99
C ARG A 340 2.55 -6.12 -27.21
N HIS A 341 2.25 -4.88 -26.82
CA HIS A 341 3.21 -3.78 -26.92
C HIS A 341 4.51 -4.06 -26.17
N ALA A 342 4.45 -4.61 -24.96
CA ALA A 342 5.65 -4.93 -24.19
C ALA A 342 6.52 -6.02 -24.86
N ILE A 343 5.89 -7.05 -25.44
CA ILE A 343 6.59 -8.14 -26.14
C ILE A 343 7.17 -7.67 -27.47
N GLU A 344 6.40 -6.97 -28.30
CA GLU A 344 6.88 -6.39 -29.57
C GLU A 344 8.08 -5.46 -29.31
N PHE A 345 7.96 -4.55 -28.34
CA PHE A 345 9.03 -3.64 -27.96
C PHE A 345 10.30 -4.37 -27.49
N HIS A 346 10.15 -5.48 -26.78
CA HIS A 346 11.27 -6.30 -26.36
C HIS A 346 11.98 -6.97 -27.53
N ILE A 347 11.21 -7.56 -28.45
CA ILE A 347 11.73 -8.27 -29.62
C ILE A 347 12.44 -7.28 -30.56
N GLU A 348 11.84 -6.11 -30.79
CA GLU A 348 12.33 -5.12 -31.74
C GLU A 348 13.52 -4.31 -31.20
N HIS A 349 13.46 -3.86 -29.94
CA HIS A 349 14.38 -2.84 -29.42
C HIS A 349 15.11 -3.24 -28.14
N GLY A 350 14.64 -4.26 -27.42
CA GLY A 350 15.07 -4.54 -26.05
C GLY A 350 16.58 -4.75 -25.88
N GLU A 351 17.22 -5.51 -26.77
CA GLU A 351 18.65 -5.75 -26.70
C GLU A 351 19.49 -4.49 -26.99
N GLU A 352 19.08 -3.71 -27.99
CA GLU A 352 19.80 -2.49 -28.38
C GLU A 352 19.68 -1.39 -27.32
N ILE A 353 18.53 -1.24 -26.67
CA ILE A 353 18.34 -0.32 -25.54
C ILE A 353 19.34 -0.65 -24.41
N ILE A 354 19.46 -1.92 -24.03
CA ILE A 354 20.38 -2.38 -22.99
C ILE A 354 21.84 -2.13 -23.39
N LYS A 355 22.20 -2.46 -24.64
CA LYS A 355 23.55 -2.19 -25.17
C LYS A 355 23.87 -0.70 -25.17
N GLY A 356 22.94 0.15 -25.60
CA GLY A 356 23.09 1.61 -25.60
C GLY A 356 23.43 2.16 -24.22
N PHE A 357 22.68 1.76 -23.20
CA PHE A 357 22.99 2.14 -21.82
C PHE A 357 24.34 1.59 -21.36
N CYS A 358 24.67 0.33 -21.67
CA CYS A 358 25.95 -0.26 -21.32
C CYS A 358 27.15 0.46 -21.98
N ARG A 359 27.01 0.94 -23.22
CA ARG A 359 28.02 1.76 -23.93
C ARG A 359 28.24 3.09 -23.21
N ILE A 360 27.17 3.79 -22.84
CA ILE A 360 27.24 5.03 -22.05
C ILE A 360 27.93 4.79 -20.70
N ALA A 361 27.52 3.76 -19.97
CA ALA A 361 28.10 3.42 -18.68
C ALA A 361 29.61 3.09 -18.79
N LEU A 362 30.01 2.34 -19.82
CA LEU A 362 31.41 2.02 -20.10
C LEU A 362 32.24 3.27 -20.38
N GLU A 363 31.77 4.17 -21.23
CA GLU A 363 32.49 5.40 -21.55
C GLU A 363 32.61 6.33 -20.33
N CYS A 364 31.53 6.51 -19.57
CA CYS A 364 31.58 7.26 -18.31
C CYS A 364 32.52 6.63 -17.28
N GLN A 365 32.60 5.30 -17.26
CA GLN A 365 33.53 4.60 -16.36
C GLN A 365 34.98 4.82 -16.77
N LYS A 366 35.31 4.68 -18.06
CA LYS A 366 36.66 4.93 -18.59
C LYS A 366 37.15 6.36 -18.31
N ARG A 367 36.26 7.34 -18.49
CA ARG A 367 36.57 8.77 -18.29
C ARG A 367 36.45 9.22 -16.84
N ASN A 368 35.89 8.38 -15.97
CA ASN A 368 35.52 8.70 -14.60
C ASN A 368 34.65 9.97 -14.46
N VAL A 369 33.66 10.13 -15.34
CA VAL A 369 32.71 11.26 -15.33
C VAL A 369 31.28 10.78 -15.04
N ALA A 370 30.41 11.70 -14.62
CA ALA A 370 28.99 11.40 -14.49
C ALA A 370 28.30 11.40 -15.87
N PRO A 371 27.34 10.50 -16.13
CA PRO A 371 26.57 10.51 -17.39
C PRO A 371 25.98 11.88 -17.75
N SER A 372 25.57 12.68 -16.77
CA SER A 372 25.02 14.03 -16.97
C SER A 372 25.97 15.03 -17.62
N THR A 373 27.28 14.73 -17.68
CA THR A 373 28.27 15.62 -18.31
C THR A 373 28.42 15.38 -19.81
N LEU A 374 27.83 14.32 -20.36
CA LEU A 374 27.89 14.02 -21.79
C LEU A 374 27.01 15.00 -22.56
N SER A 375 27.57 15.60 -23.61
CA SER A 375 26.80 16.40 -24.56
C SER A 375 25.86 15.53 -25.41
N GLU A 376 24.84 16.12 -26.01
CA GLU A 376 23.89 15.40 -26.89
C GLU A 376 24.60 14.72 -28.06
N ALA A 377 25.57 15.40 -28.69
CA ALA A 377 26.38 14.84 -29.76
C ALA A 377 27.21 13.62 -29.30
N GLU A 378 27.75 13.66 -28.07
CA GLU A 378 28.44 12.51 -27.49
C GLU A 378 27.49 11.35 -27.20
N VAL A 379 26.30 11.63 -26.64
CA VAL A 379 25.30 10.59 -26.39
C VAL A 379 24.93 9.90 -27.69
N GLN A 380 24.55 10.65 -28.72
CA GLN A 380 24.17 10.12 -30.03
C GLN A 380 25.27 9.26 -30.65
N LYS A 381 26.55 9.64 -30.49
CA LYS A 381 27.69 8.86 -30.96
C LYS A 381 27.89 7.56 -30.16
N ILE A 382 27.74 7.60 -28.84
CA ILE A 382 28.04 6.47 -27.94
C ILE A 382 26.92 5.43 -27.92
N VAL A 383 25.65 5.84 -28.02
CA VAL A 383 24.51 4.90 -27.95
C VAL A 383 24.50 3.90 -29.10
N GLY A 384 25.11 4.24 -30.23
CA GLY A 384 25.24 3.41 -31.42
C GLY A 384 24.22 3.75 -32.50
N ALA A 385 24.53 3.37 -33.75
CA ALA A 385 23.78 3.78 -34.94
C ALA A 385 22.29 3.42 -34.89
N TYR A 386 21.96 2.23 -34.38
CA TYR A 386 20.57 1.79 -34.27
C TYR A 386 19.72 2.74 -33.41
N LEU A 387 20.17 3.03 -32.18
CA LEU A 387 19.42 3.90 -31.27
C LEU A 387 19.44 5.37 -31.72
N ALA A 388 20.54 5.82 -32.31
CA ALA A 388 20.60 7.16 -32.90
C ALA A 388 19.57 7.32 -34.04
N ASN A 389 19.44 6.30 -34.91
CA ASN A 389 18.43 6.28 -35.97
C ASN A 389 17.00 6.13 -35.45
N LEU A 390 16.84 5.44 -34.31
CA LEU A 390 15.54 5.31 -33.63
C LEU A 390 15.05 6.65 -33.03
N GLY A 391 15.96 7.61 -32.83
CA GLY A 391 15.65 8.97 -32.35
C GLY A 391 16.41 9.40 -31.09
N VAL A 392 17.26 8.55 -30.52
CA VAL A 392 17.98 8.86 -29.28
C VAL A 392 19.07 9.90 -29.54
N THR A 393 18.86 11.11 -29.01
CA THR A 393 19.84 12.23 -29.13
C THR A 393 20.41 12.67 -27.79
N ARG A 394 19.76 12.36 -26.66
CA ARG A 394 20.22 12.78 -25.33
C ARG A 394 20.01 11.74 -24.25
N LEU A 395 20.64 11.97 -23.10
CA LEU A 395 20.65 11.02 -21.99
C LEU A 395 19.25 10.82 -21.39
N SER A 396 18.57 11.90 -21.03
CA SER A 396 17.21 11.87 -20.51
C SER A 396 16.47 13.17 -20.85
N LEU A 397 15.15 13.07 -20.97
CA LEU A 397 14.23 14.21 -21.03
C LEU A 397 14.11 14.95 -19.69
N SER A 398 14.56 14.32 -18.61
CA SER A 398 14.51 14.85 -17.24
C SER A 398 15.89 15.25 -16.70
N SER A 399 16.91 15.39 -17.55
CA SER A 399 18.26 15.84 -17.17
C SER A 399 18.60 17.19 -17.79
N ARG A 400 19.14 18.13 -16.99
CA ARG A 400 19.77 19.36 -17.51
C ARG A 400 21.23 19.12 -17.85
N ILE A 401 21.71 19.74 -18.92
CA ILE A 401 23.14 20.08 -19.06
C ILE A 401 23.41 21.21 -18.06
N ILE A 402 24.43 21.07 -17.21
CA ILE A 402 24.79 22.08 -16.22
C ILE A 402 25.35 23.31 -16.97
N ASP A 403 24.49 24.26 -17.35
CA ASP A 403 24.87 25.59 -17.82
C ASP A 403 24.12 26.64 -16.98
N SER A 404 24.83 27.70 -16.59
CA SER A 404 24.36 28.71 -15.63
C SER A 404 23.21 29.57 -16.16
N LYS A 405 22.93 29.51 -17.47
CA LYS A 405 21.88 30.30 -18.14
C LYS A 405 20.48 29.69 -18.10
N THR A 406 20.35 28.37 -17.88
CA THR A 406 19.07 27.62 -17.95
C THR A 406 18.45 27.31 -16.59
N LEU A 407 18.97 27.90 -15.51
CA LEU A 407 18.52 27.70 -14.13
C LEU A 407 17.04 28.06 -13.88
N ARG A 408 16.39 28.80 -14.79
CA ARG A 408 15.02 29.32 -14.65
C ARG A 408 13.96 28.53 -15.46
N GLU A 409 14.34 27.56 -16.28
CA GLU A 409 13.43 26.83 -17.16
C GLU A 409 13.01 25.46 -16.60
N SER A 410 11.81 25.00 -16.95
CA SER A 410 11.29 23.65 -16.61
C SER A 410 12.26 22.57 -17.08
N ILE A 411 12.75 21.70 -16.17
CA ILE A 411 13.64 20.56 -16.50
C ILE A 411 13.05 19.70 -17.62
N LYS A 412 11.75 19.39 -17.54
CA LYS A 412 11.00 18.61 -18.51
C LYS A 412 10.38 19.48 -19.62
N GLY A 413 10.51 20.80 -19.56
CA GLY A 413 9.89 21.72 -20.51
C GLY A 413 8.36 21.74 -20.43
N ASP A 414 7.74 21.97 -21.58
CA ASP A 414 6.29 21.87 -21.77
C ASP A 414 5.81 20.40 -21.71
N LYS A 415 4.62 20.18 -21.17
CA LYS A 415 4.04 18.85 -20.99
C LYS A 415 3.82 18.14 -22.32
N THR A 416 3.20 18.82 -23.28
CA THR A 416 2.89 18.26 -24.60
C THR A 416 4.18 17.94 -25.36
N GLU A 417 5.14 18.86 -25.31
CA GLU A 417 6.45 18.70 -25.93
C GLU A 417 7.22 17.51 -25.32
N TYR A 418 7.17 17.33 -24.00
CA TYR A 418 7.80 16.21 -23.32
C TYR A 418 7.27 14.86 -23.80
N PHE A 419 5.96 14.67 -23.84
CA PHE A 419 5.37 13.39 -24.26
C PHE A 419 5.54 13.13 -25.76
N THR A 420 5.60 14.20 -26.58
CA THR A 420 5.99 14.10 -27.98
C THR A 420 7.44 13.60 -28.12
N LYS A 421 8.37 14.17 -27.35
CA LYS A 421 9.79 13.76 -27.31
C LYS A 421 9.98 12.36 -26.72
N LEU A 422 9.13 11.95 -25.78
CA LEU A 422 9.13 10.58 -25.22
C LEU A 422 8.84 9.55 -26.30
N ARG A 423 7.79 9.77 -27.11
CA ARG A 423 7.41 8.89 -28.22
C ARG A 423 8.40 8.89 -29.37
N ALA A 424 9.08 10.02 -29.58
CA ALA A 424 10.16 10.14 -30.55
C ALA A 424 11.51 9.55 -30.07
N ASN A 425 11.52 8.80 -28.95
CA ASN A 425 12.70 8.10 -28.41
C ASN A 425 13.88 9.01 -28.05
N VAL A 426 13.65 10.30 -27.81
CA VAL A 426 14.72 11.29 -27.72
C VAL A 426 15.65 11.04 -26.52
N GLY A 427 15.13 10.53 -25.39
CA GLY A 427 15.86 10.26 -24.17
C GLY A 427 16.17 8.77 -23.96
N LEU A 428 17.47 8.41 -23.83
CA LEU A 428 17.90 7.03 -23.59
C LEU A 428 17.36 6.43 -22.27
N TYR A 429 17.39 7.20 -21.19
CA TYR A 429 16.94 6.71 -19.88
C TYR A 429 15.42 6.58 -19.82
N ASP A 430 14.70 7.41 -20.57
CA ASP A 430 13.25 7.39 -20.67
C ASP A 430 12.79 6.15 -21.46
N ILE A 431 13.43 5.82 -22.60
CA ILE A 431 13.15 4.59 -23.35
C ILE A 431 13.56 3.33 -22.56
N LEU A 432 14.67 3.38 -21.79
CA LEU A 432 15.05 2.31 -20.88
C LEU A 432 14.02 2.10 -19.76
N ALA A 433 13.49 3.18 -19.19
CA ALA A 433 12.43 3.10 -18.18
C ALA A 433 11.12 2.57 -18.77
N CYS A 434 10.77 2.96 -20.00
CA CYS A 434 9.66 2.39 -20.76
C CYS A 434 9.84 0.87 -20.94
N TYR A 435 11.03 0.44 -21.39
CA TYR A 435 11.35 -0.98 -21.56
C TYR A 435 11.22 -1.76 -20.25
N VAL A 436 11.80 -1.26 -19.16
CA VAL A 436 11.66 -1.87 -17.84
C VAL A 436 10.20 -1.89 -17.37
N GLY A 437 9.40 -0.85 -17.66
CA GLY A 437 7.96 -0.82 -17.44
C GLY A 437 7.22 -1.94 -18.18
N GLY A 438 7.58 -2.19 -19.44
CA GLY A 438 7.06 -3.32 -20.23
C GLY A 438 7.41 -4.67 -19.61
N ILE A 439 8.65 -4.86 -19.13
CA ILE A 439 9.04 -6.10 -18.44
C ILE A 439 8.27 -6.27 -17.12
N GLN A 440 8.15 -5.20 -16.34
CA GLN A 440 7.35 -5.19 -15.09
C GLN A 440 5.90 -5.58 -15.36
N LEU A 441 5.32 -5.10 -16.46
CA LEU A 441 3.98 -5.43 -16.90
C LEU A 441 3.86 -6.91 -17.27
N THR A 442 4.72 -7.39 -18.18
CA THR A 442 4.67 -8.78 -18.66
C THR A 442 4.88 -9.78 -17.51
N VAL A 443 5.90 -9.57 -16.68
CA VAL A 443 6.13 -10.40 -15.48
C VAL A 443 4.97 -10.24 -14.49
N GLY A 444 4.46 -9.04 -14.33
CA GLY A 444 3.37 -8.73 -13.41
C GLY A 444 2.08 -9.48 -13.75
N VAL A 445 1.75 -9.58 -15.04
CA VAL A 445 0.61 -10.35 -15.53
C VAL A 445 0.90 -11.84 -15.47
N LEU A 446 2.00 -12.33 -16.07
CA LEU A 446 2.23 -13.77 -16.25
C LEU A 446 2.64 -14.52 -14.98
N MET A 447 3.25 -13.84 -14.01
CA MET A 447 3.70 -14.48 -12.76
C MET A 447 2.78 -14.22 -11.58
N ALA A 448 1.83 -13.30 -11.71
CA ALA A 448 0.88 -12.95 -10.65
C ALA A 448 1.51 -12.68 -9.28
N ARG A 449 2.70 -12.08 -9.20
CA ARG A 449 3.39 -11.79 -7.91
C ARG A 449 2.89 -10.51 -7.25
N ARG A 450 3.11 -10.36 -5.94
CA ARG A 450 2.89 -9.08 -5.24
C ARG A 450 4.01 -8.11 -5.60
N VAL A 451 3.71 -6.81 -5.59
CA VAL A 451 4.73 -5.78 -5.88
C VAL A 451 5.94 -5.90 -4.94
N SER A 452 5.70 -6.17 -3.66
CA SER A 452 6.77 -6.33 -2.66
C SER A 452 7.63 -7.58 -2.84
N GLU A 453 7.18 -8.56 -3.63
CA GLU A 453 7.96 -9.75 -4.02
C GLU A 453 8.83 -9.39 -5.23
N LEU A 454 8.23 -8.75 -6.24
CA LEU A 454 8.90 -8.30 -7.47
C LEU A 454 10.02 -7.27 -7.20
N LEU A 455 9.78 -6.31 -6.31
CA LEU A 455 10.79 -5.31 -5.92
C LEU A 455 12.04 -5.93 -5.27
N THR A 456 11.90 -7.11 -4.67
CA THR A 456 12.99 -7.78 -3.94
C THR A 456 13.74 -8.81 -4.78
N LEU A 457 13.32 -9.06 -6.03
CA LEU A 457 14.01 -9.97 -6.94
C LEU A 457 15.46 -9.52 -7.13
N LYS A 458 16.42 -10.40 -6.88
CA LYS A 458 17.85 -10.11 -7.09
C LYS A 458 18.25 -10.53 -8.49
N ALA A 459 18.92 -9.66 -9.23
CA ALA A 459 19.24 -9.91 -10.63
C ALA A 459 20.12 -11.17 -10.83
N ASN A 460 21.00 -11.50 -9.88
CA ASN A 460 21.92 -12.62 -10.02
C ASN A 460 21.33 -14.01 -9.74
N ASN A 461 20.17 -14.10 -9.08
CA ASN A 461 19.60 -15.39 -8.68
C ASN A 461 18.07 -15.48 -8.74
N CYS A 462 17.40 -14.53 -9.39
CA CYS A 462 15.95 -14.56 -9.55
C CYS A 462 15.46 -15.65 -10.52
N LEU A 463 16.34 -16.21 -11.35
CA LEU A 463 16.03 -17.33 -12.26
C LEU A 463 16.87 -18.55 -11.90
N SER A 464 16.28 -19.73 -12.08
CA SER A 464 16.99 -21.02 -12.08
C SER A 464 18.02 -21.12 -13.21
N THR A 465 18.96 -22.06 -13.06
CA THR A 465 20.01 -22.32 -14.05
C THR A 465 19.43 -22.66 -15.44
N CYS A 466 18.31 -23.38 -15.51
CA CYS A 466 17.61 -23.66 -16.78
C CYS A 466 16.75 -22.47 -17.26
N GLY A 467 16.53 -21.45 -16.44
CA GLY A 467 15.73 -20.28 -16.77
C GLY A 467 14.22 -20.54 -16.86
N GLN A 468 13.73 -21.70 -16.38
CA GLN A 468 12.31 -22.09 -16.43
C GLN A 468 11.57 -21.82 -15.11
N TRP A 469 12.31 -21.45 -14.05
CA TRP A 469 11.77 -21.15 -12.73
C TRP A 469 12.20 -19.77 -12.25
N LEU A 470 11.25 -19.02 -11.70
CA LEU A 470 11.47 -17.76 -10.99
C LEU A 470 11.55 -18.02 -9.48
N TYR A 471 12.64 -17.59 -8.85
CA TYR A 471 12.83 -17.60 -7.40
C TYR A 471 12.45 -16.26 -6.79
N PHE A 472 11.64 -16.29 -5.73
CA PHE A 472 11.23 -15.09 -4.99
C PHE A 472 11.03 -15.39 -3.51
N GLY A 473 11.15 -14.36 -2.66
CA GLY A 473 10.78 -14.44 -1.26
C GLY A 473 9.28 -14.21 -1.08
N ASN A 474 8.51 -15.26 -0.79
CA ASN A 474 7.05 -15.20 -0.70
C ASN A 474 6.63 -14.24 0.42
N ALA A 475 5.82 -13.22 0.11
CA ALA A 475 5.35 -12.29 1.13
C ALA A 475 4.25 -12.94 1.99
N LYS A 476 4.20 -12.56 3.28
CA LYS A 476 3.31 -13.15 4.29
C LYS A 476 3.61 -14.63 4.63
N SER A 477 4.78 -15.13 4.27
CA SER A 477 5.24 -16.50 4.61
C SER A 477 5.97 -16.60 5.94
N THR A 478 6.12 -15.50 6.68
CA THR A 478 7.03 -15.33 7.83
C THR A 478 6.55 -15.96 9.14
N LYS A 479 5.54 -16.84 9.10
CA LYS A 479 5.02 -17.46 10.33
C LYS A 479 6.06 -18.45 10.88
N HIS A 480 6.54 -18.23 12.11
CA HIS A 480 7.62 -18.99 12.78
C HIS A 480 9.00 -18.94 12.11
N LEU A 481 9.30 -17.88 11.33
CA LEU A 481 10.57 -17.75 10.59
C LEU A 481 11.43 -16.56 11.01
N PHE A 482 11.23 -15.99 12.20
CA PHE A 482 11.98 -14.80 12.69
C PHE A 482 12.07 -13.68 11.65
N GLY A 483 10.99 -13.53 10.88
CA GLY A 483 10.90 -12.51 9.85
C GLY A 483 11.54 -12.75 8.50
N LEU A 484 12.15 -13.91 8.31
CA LEU A 484 12.64 -14.34 7.02
C LEU A 484 11.47 -14.79 6.14
N ARG A 485 11.45 -14.31 4.89
CA ARG A 485 10.51 -14.80 3.88
C ARG A 485 10.98 -16.15 3.38
N ARG A 486 10.08 -17.12 3.30
CA ARG A 486 10.33 -18.39 2.63
C ARG A 486 10.63 -18.13 1.15
N THR A 487 11.77 -18.62 0.67
CA THR A 487 12.09 -18.61 -0.76
C THR A 487 11.31 -19.72 -1.44
N GLU A 488 10.64 -19.38 -2.54
CA GLU A 488 9.84 -20.30 -3.33
C GLU A 488 10.18 -20.17 -4.82
N ALA A 489 9.87 -21.21 -5.59
CA ALA A 489 10.06 -21.28 -7.03
C ALA A 489 8.72 -21.44 -7.74
N ARG A 490 8.50 -20.73 -8.85
CA ARG A 490 7.33 -20.92 -9.73
C ARG A 490 7.75 -20.99 -11.20
N PRO A 491 7.06 -21.78 -12.03
CA PRO A 491 7.33 -21.83 -13.46
C PRO A 491 7.12 -20.44 -14.06
N ILE A 492 8.02 -20.04 -14.96
CA ILE A 492 7.96 -18.75 -15.65
C ILE A 492 7.86 -18.97 -17.16
N GLU A 493 7.00 -18.18 -17.79
CA GLU A 493 6.84 -18.20 -19.24
C GLU A 493 8.15 -17.82 -19.95
N PRO A 494 8.57 -18.52 -21.02
CA PRO A 494 9.85 -18.28 -21.69
C PRO A 494 10.06 -16.83 -22.13
N ILE A 495 9.02 -16.14 -22.61
CA ILE A 495 9.13 -14.72 -23.01
C ILE A 495 9.43 -13.81 -21.82
N ALA A 496 8.78 -14.04 -20.68
CA ALA A 496 9.06 -13.28 -19.46
C ALA A 496 10.46 -13.60 -18.92
N ALA A 497 10.89 -14.86 -18.99
CA ALA A 497 12.23 -15.27 -18.61
C ALA A 497 13.30 -14.61 -19.51
N ASP A 498 13.07 -14.49 -20.81
CA ASP A 498 14.00 -13.84 -21.75
C ASP A 498 14.14 -12.33 -21.48
N MET A 499 13.01 -11.65 -21.27
CA MET A 499 12.99 -10.25 -20.83
C MET A 499 13.81 -10.04 -19.54
N ILE A 500 13.63 -10.90 -18.54
CA ILE A 500 14.41 -10.87 -17.29
C ILE A 500 15.90 -11.08 -17.59
N LYS A 501 16.26 -12.06 -18.42
CA LYS A 501 17.65 -12.34 -18.81
C LYS A 501 18.31 -11.11 -19.43
N ASN A 502 17.60 -10.28 -20.19
CA ASN A 502 18.17 -9.03 -20.70
C ASN A 502 18.58 -8.03 -19.60
N LEU A 503 17.77 -7.87 -18.56
CA LEU A 503 18.15 -7.05 -17.40
C LEU A 503 19.30 -7.67 -16.59
N VAL A 504 19.35 -8.99 -16.50
CA VAL A 504 20.47 -9.70 -15.85
C VAL A 504 21.77 -9.51 -16.63
N LYS A 505 21.74 -9.60 -17.97
CA LYS A 505 22.88 -9.33 -18.85
C LYS A 505 23.41 -7.91 -18.65
N MET A 506 22.52 -6.92 -18.58
CA MET A 506 22.86 -5.53 -18.28
C MET A 506 23.65 -5.44 -16.97
N GLN A 507 23.09 -5.93 -15.85
CA GLN A 507 23.77 -5.82 -14.56
C GLN A 507 25.08 -6.61 -14.51
N LYS A 508 25.15 -7.79 -15.14
CA LYS A 508 26.39 -8.57 -15.25
C LYS A 508 27.48 -7.77 -15.96
N PHE A 509 27.14 -7.06 -17.03
CA PHE A 509 28.07 -6.18 -17.73
C PHE A 509 28.54 -5.03 -16.83
N LEU A 510 27.60 -4.34 -16.15
CA LEU A 510 27.90 -3.19 -15.29
C LEU A 510 28.80 -3.55 -14.10
N VAL A 511 28.60 -4.73 -13.50
CA VAL A 511 29.51 -5.27 -12.46
C VAL A 511 30.89 -5.52 -13.05
N ARG A 512 30.96 -6.19 -14.21
CA ARG A 512 32.23 -6.54 -14.87
C ARG A 512 33.08 -5.31 -15.19
N ILE A 513 32.47 -4.21 -15.61
CA ILE A 513 33.19 -2.96 -15.92
C ILE A 513 33.43 -2.09 -14.67
N GLY A 514 32.96 -2.50 -13.49
CA GLY A 514 33.11 -1.74 -12.25
C GLY A 514 32.23 -0.49 -12.14
N TYR A 515 31.18 -0.37 -12.98
CA TYR A 515 30.22 0.74 -12.91
C TYR A 515 29.31 0.62 -11.68
N ILE A 516 29.01 -0.62 -11.27
CA ILE A 516 28.36 -0.94 -9.99
C ILE A 516 29.22 -1.95 -9.21
N LYS A 517 29.23 -1.85 -7.88
CA LYS A 517 30.02 -2.73 -7.00
C LYS A 517 29.48 -4.16 -6.91
N SER A 518 28.16 -4.30 -6.97
CA SER A 518 27.46 -5.58 -6.84
C SER A 518 26.14 -5.51 -7.60
N TYR A 519 25.55 -6.67 -7.86
CA TYR A 519 24.19 -6.77 -8.38
C TYR A 519 23.18 -6.02 -7.50
N LYS A 520 22.21 -5.42 -8.15
CA LYS A 520 21.08 -4.70 -7.58
C LYS A 520 19.81 -5.55 -7.69
N THR A 521 18.66 -5.02 -7.26
CA THR A 521 17.37 -5.64 -7.57
C THR A 521 17.15 -5.65 -9.09
N LEU A 522 16.33 -6.59 -9.58
CA LEU A 522 16.17 -6.87 -11.00
C LEU A 522 15.79 -5.63 -11.82
N PHE A 523 14.85 -4.83 -11.30
CA PHE A 523 14.30 -3.66 -11.97
C PHE A 523 15.06 -2.35 -11.71
N ALA A 524 16.25 -2.43 -11.10
CA ALA A 524 17.07 -1.26 -10.84
C ALA A 524 17.38 -0.49 -12.13
N LEU A 525 17.42 0.84 -12.04
CA LEU A 525 17.62 1.75 -13.18
C LEU A 525 18.71 2.78 -12.84
N PRO A 526 19.34 3.40 -13.86
CA PRO A 526 20.18 4.57 -13.64
C PRO A 526 19.34 5.72 -13.07
N HIS A 527 20.01 6.63 -12.36
CA HIS A 527 19.37 7.84 -11.88
C HIS A 527 18.99 8.76 -13.04
N MET A 528 17.71 9.14 -13.18
CA MET A 528 17.20 9.91 -14.34
C MET A 528 17.95 11.23 -14.60
N ARG A 529 18.48 11.86 -13.55
CA ARG A 529 19.31 13.09 -13.66
C ARG A 529 20.76 12.84 -14.12
N GLY A 530 21.13 11.61 -14.50
CA GLY A 530 22.47 11.29 -15.02
C GLY A 530 23.58 11.18 -13.97
N GLN A 531 23.25 10.88 -12.72
CA GLN A 531 24.26 10.56 -11.70
C GLN A 531 24.92 9.20 -12.01
N LYS A 532 26.21 9.05 -11.68
CA LYS A 532 27.00 7.82 -11.88
C LYS A 532 26.63 6.74 -10.84
N LEU A 533 25.37 6.34 -10.82
CA LEU A 533 24.86 5.30 -9.92
C LEU A 533 23.62 4.61 -10.48
N MET A 534 23.32 3.43 -9.94
CA MET A 534 22.11 2.66 -10.22
C MET A 534 21.33 2.48 -8.92
N VAL A 535 20.03 2.78 -8.95
CA VAL A 535 19.16 2.81 -7.76
C VAL A 535 18.25 1.58 -7.75
N ASP A 536 18.16 0.91 -6.61
CA ASP A 536 17.17 -0.16 -6.40
C ASP A 536 15.75 0.43 -6.50
N THR A 537 14.87 -0.26 -7.21
CA THR A 537 13.51 0.22 -7.46
C THR A 537 12.69 0.29 -6.17
N ALA A 538 12.14 1.46 -5.86
CA ALA A 538 11.08 1.63 -4.86
C ALA A 538 9.69 1.58 -5.52
N ASN A 539 8.62 1.46 -4.72
CA ASN A 539 7.23 1.46 -5.25
C ASN A 539 6.94 2.65 -6.18
N ALA A 540 7.42 3.85 -5.83
CA ALA A 540 7.24 5.04 -6.65
C ALA A 540 7.90 4.90 -8.03
N ALA A 541 9.17 4.46 -8.07
CA ALA A 541 9.90 4.22 -9.32
C ALA A 541 9.28 3.08 -10.15
N TYR A 542 8.76 2.04 -9.51
CA TYR A 542 8.04 0.95 -10.18
C TYR A 542 6.80 1.47 -10.90
N ASN A 543 5.95 2.22 -10.20
CA ASN A 543 4.75 2.80 -10.80
C ASN A 543 5.08 3.84 -11.86
N ARG A 544 6.13 4.66 -11.66
CA ARG A 544 6.59 5.62 -12.67
C ARG A 544 6.97 4.95 -13.97
N ASN A 545 7.68 3.82 -13.93
CA ASN A 545 8.08 3.11 -15.15
C ASN A 545 6.86 2.53 -15.89
N LEU A 546 5.88 1.99 -15.16
CA LEU A 546 4.59 1.60 -15.74
C LEU A 546 3.85 2.78 -16.35
N ASP A 547 3.89 3.94 -15.69
CA ASP A 547 3.26 5.15 -16.19
C ASP A 547 3.91 5.66 -17.48
N ILE A 548 5.25 5.68 -17.53
CA ILE A 548 6.03 6.00 -18.74
C ILE A 548 5.69 5.03 -19.87
N PHE A 549 5.59 3.72 -19.59
CA PHE A 549 5.19 2.73 -20.58
C PHE A 549 3.79 3.01 -21.13
N CYS A 550 2.81 3.28 -20.25
CA CYS A 550 1.44 3.60 -20.68
C CYS A 550 1.37 4.90 -21.49
N ASP A 551 2.22 5.88 -21.16
CA ASP A 551 2.29 7.15 -21.89
C ASP A 551 2.97 7.03 -23.25
N TYR A 552 4.02 6.21 -23.33
CA TYR A 552 4.75 5.93 -24.56
C TYR A 552 3.86 5.22 -25.60
N PHE A 553 3.14 4.17 -25.19
CA PHE A 553 2.24 3.40 -26.08
C PHE A 553 0.83 3.99 -26.21
N GLU A 554 0.59 5.15 -25.59
CA GLU A 554 -0.69 5.84 -25.65
C GLU A 554 -1.88 4.94 -25.28
N MET A 555 -1.79 4.30 -24.12
CA MET A 555 -2.84 3.37 -23.67
C MET A 555 -4.23 4.05 -23.72
N PRO A 556 -5.31 3.29 -24.04
CA PRO A 556 -6.62 3.86 -24.27
C PRO A 556 -7.13 4.70 -23.11
N ARG A 557 -7.95 5.69 -23.46
CA ARG A 557 -8.64 6.59 -22.52
C ARG A 557 -10.11 6.21 -22.42
N ASN A 558 -10.73 6.57 -21.29
CA ASN A 558 -12.18 6.53 -21.16
C ASN A 558 -12.82 7.83 -21.69
N ASP A 559 -14.15 7.88 -21.68
CA ASP A 559 -14.93 9.03 -22.14
C ASP A 559 -14.66 10.32 -21.33
N MET A 560 -14.12 10.19 -20.11
CA MET A 560 -13.70 11.31 -19.26
C MET A 560 -12.27 11.78 -19.55
N GLY A 561 -11.61 11.26 -20.59
CA GLY A 561 -10.24 11.62 -20.96
C GLY A 561 -9.14 11.04 -20.05
N GLN A 562 -9.49 10.12 -19.14
CA GLN A 562 -8.54 9.48 -18.23
C GLN A 562 -7.91 8.24 -18.88
N ARG A 563 -6.60 8.03 -18.68
CA ARG A 563 -5.85 6.89 -19.26
C ARG A 563 -5.77 5.69 -18.29
N TRP A 564 -5.75 4.49 -18.87
CA TRP A 564 -5.44 3.26 -18.13
C TRP A 564 -3.97 3.17 -17.76
N TYR A 565 -3.64 3.57 -16.53
CA TYR A 565 -2.32 3.32 -15.93
C TYR A 565 -2.36 2.05 -15.08
N LEU A 566 -1.73 1.00 -15.59
CA LEU A 566 -1.83 -0.34 -15.02
C LEU A 566 -1.05 -0.45 -13.71
N ARG A 567 -1.58 -1.21 -12.74
CA ARG A 567 -0.95 -1.44 -11.43
C ARG A 567 -0.74 -2.93 -11.18
N GLN A 568 0.30 -3.25 -10.41
CA GLN A 568 0.66 -4.64 -10.10
C GLN A 568 -0.49 -5.44 -9.50
N HIS A 569 -1.31 -4.82 -8.65
CA HIS A 569 -2.47 -5.49 -8.08
C HIS A 569 -3.53 -5.87 -9.14
N GLN A 570 -3.77 -4.99 -10.11
CA GLN A 570 -4.70 -5.26 -11.21
C GLN A 570 -4.18 -6.39 -12.12
N MET A 571 -2.87 -6.42 -12.40
CA MET A 571 -2.25 -7.48 -13.19
C MET A 571 -2.31 -8.84 -12.48
N ARG A 572 -2.05 -8.87 -11.16
CA ARG A 572 -2.20 -10.07 -10.34
C ARG A 572 -3.65 -10.57 -10.31
N ARG A 573 -4.64 -9.67 -10.23
CA ARG A 573 -6.07 -10.01 -10.33
C ARG A 573 -6.40 -10.59 -11.71
N PHE A 574 -5.93 -9.95 -12.77
CA PHE A 574 -6.13 -10.40 -14.14
C PHE A 574 -5.65 -11.84 -14.35
N PHE A 575 -4.47 -12.19 -13.83
CA PHE A 575 -4.01 -13.57 -13.89
C PHE A 575 -4.94 -14.55 -13.18
N ALA A 576 -5.41 -14.21 -11.98
CA ALA A 576 -6.32 -15.08 -11.24
C ALA A 576 -7.64 -15.30 -12.00
N MET A 577 -8.18 -14.25 -12.62
CA MET A 577 -9.35 -14.36 -13.50
C MET A 577 -9.04 -15.24 -14.71
N LEU A 578 -7.97 -14.96 -15.46
CA LEU A 578 -7.60 -15.71 -16.65
C LEU A 578 -7.42 -17.20 -16.33
N PHE A 579 -6.74 -17.51 -15.23
CA PHE A 579 -6.54 -18.89 -14.78
C PHE A 579 -7.87 -19.56 -14.43
N PHE A 580 -8.78 -18.84 -13.76
CA PHE A 580 -10.11 -19.34 -13.44
C PHE A 580 -10.94 -19.62 -14.70
N TYR A 581 -10.91 -18.72 -15.69
CA TYR A 581 -11.56 -18.93 -16.98
C TYR A 581 -11.03 -20.15 -17.74
N CYS A 582 -9.75 -20.51 -17.56
CA CYS A 582 -9.16 -21.66 -18.24
C CYS A 582 -9.35 -23.00 -17.50
N GLY A 583 -9.69 -22.99 -16.20
CA GLY A 583 -9.60 -24.20 -15.37
C GLY A 583 -10.65 -24.36 -14.28
N SER A 584 -11.68 -23.50 -14.23
CA SER A 584 -12.83 -23.55 -13.32
C SER A 584 -12.45 -23.85 -11.84
N PHE A 585 -13.32 -24.51 -11.07
CA PHE A 585 -13.07 -24.79 -9.65
C PHE A 585 -12.05 -25.90 -9.38
N SER A 586 -11.83 -26.81 -10.33
CA SER A 586 -10.93 -27.97 -10.18
C SER A 586 -9.46 -27.58 -10.01
N ASN A 587 -9.07 -26.35 -10.38
CA ASN A 587 -7.68 -25.89 -10.32
C ASN A 587 -7.40 -24.79 -9.27
N LEU A 588 -8.31 -24.56 -8.31
CA LEU A 588 -8.13 -23.50 -7.30
C LEU A 588 -6.89 -23.71 -6.41
N ASP A 589 -6.53 -24.94 -6.08
CA ASP A 589 -5.31 -25.23 -5.34
C ASP A 589 -4.04 -24.97 -6.16
N THR A 590 -4.08 -25.26 -7.46
CA THR A 590 -3.01 -24.89 -8.40
C THR A 590 -2.85 -23.38 -8.49
N LEU A 591 -3.97 -22.64 -8.54
CA LEU A 591 -3.94 -21.17 -8.51
C LEU A 591 -3.40 -20.65 -7.18
N ARG A 592 -3.84 -21.20 -6.04
CA ARG A 592 -3.35 -20.88 -4.69
C ARG A 592 -1.84 -21.09 -4.60
N TRP A 593 -1.38 -22.25 -5.05
CA TRP A 593 0.04 -22.59 -5.13
C TRP A 593 0.75 -21.59 -6.03
N MET A 594 0.32 -21.40 -7.28
CA MET A 594 0.93 -20.46 -8.22
C MET A 594 1.06 -19.09 -7.57
N MET A 595 -0.03 -18.52 -7.03
CA MET A 595 -0.09 -17.21 -6.36
C MET A 595 0.72 -17.09 -5.06
N GLY A 596 1.19 -18.18 -4.47
CA GLY A 596 1.91 -18.17 -3.19
C GLY A 596 1.00 -17.77 -2.01
N HIS A 597 -0.29 -18.09 -2.09
CA HIS A 597 -1.23 -17.86 -1.00
C HIS A 597 -1.16 -18.98 0.04
N THR A 598 -1.03 -18.62 1.31
CA THR A 598 -1.14 -19.55 2.43
C THR A 598 -2.60 -19.93 2.72
N ASP A 599 -3.55 -19.04 2.40
CA ASP A 599 -4.98 -19.21 2.66
C ASP A 599 -5.80 -19.16 1.36
N ILE A 600 -6.61 -20.19 1.15
CA ILE A 600 -7.49 -20.36 0.00
C ILE A 600 -8.66 -19.37 0.00
N GLN A 601 -9.10 -18.90 1.17
CA GLN A 601 -10.16 -17.88 1.27
C GLN A 601 -9.74 -16.56 0.62
N HIS A 602 -8.45 -16.23 0.67
CA HIS A 602 -7.92 -15.08 -0.07
C HIS A 602 -8.04 -15.26 -1.58
N VAL A 603 -7.78 -16.46 -2.13
CA VAL A 603 -7.94 -16.75 -3.57
C VAL A 603 -9.41 -16.62 -3.96
N TRP A 604 -10.31 -17.18 -3.16
CA TRP A 604 -11.75 -17.11 -3.41
C TRP A 604 -12.27 -15.67 -3.49
N ASN A 605 -11.89 -14.83 -2.53
CA ASN A 605 -12.25 -13.41 -2.52
C ASN A 605 -11.74 -12.66 -3.76
N TYR A 606 -10.59 -13.07 -4.34
CA TYR A 606 -10.13 -12.47 -5.59
C TYR A 606 -11.05 -12.81 -6.76
N ILE A 607 -11.47 -14.07 -6.86
CA ILE A 607 -12.30 -14.58 -7.95
C ILE A 607 -13.69 -13.96 -7.86
N THR A 608 -14.36 -14.04 -6.71
CA THR A 608 -15.73 -13.53 -6.53
C THR A 608 -15.86 -12.02 -6.66
N GLU A 609 -14.82 -11.26 -6.32
CA GLU A 609 -14.83 -9.80 -6.52
C GLU A 609 -14.69 -9.38 -7.99
N SER A 610 -14.27 -10.28 -8.88
CA SER A 610 -13.79 -9.94 -10.22
C SER A 610 -14.47 -10.70 -11.36
N THR A 611 -15.16 -11.80 -11.04
CA THR A 611 -15.88 -12.64 -11.99
C THR A 611 -17.39 -12.37 -11.90
N ASP A 612 -18.08 -12.39 -13.04
CA ASP A 612 -19.54 -12.26 -13.10
C ASP A 612 -20.22 -13.45 -12.41
N GLY A 613 -21.37 -13.20 -11.78
CA GLY A 613 -22.17 -14.23 -11.13
C GLY A 613 -22.57 -15.35 -12.09
N ALA A 614 -22.93 -15.01 -13.34
CA ALA A 614 -23.27 -16.01 -14.36
C ALA A 614 -22.11 -16.98 -14.67
N ILE A 615 -20.88 -16.46 -14.72
CA ILE A 615 -19.66 -17.25 -14.99
C ILE A 615 -19.33 -18.12 -13.77
N LEU A 616 -19.50 -17.59 -12.56
CA LEU A 616 -19.33 -18.37 -11.33
C LEU A 616 -20.36 -19.50 -11.24
N SER A 617 -21.61 -19.24 -11.62
CA SER A 617 -22.68 -20.24 -11.65
C SER A 617 -22.39 -21.33 -12.69
N SER A 618 -21.98 -20.98 -13.91
CA SER A 618 -21.61 -21.96 -14.94
C SER A 618 -20.42 -22.82 -14.50
N ALA A 619 -19.37 -22.21 -13.95
CA ALA A 619 -18.23 -22.97 -13.40
C ALA A 619 -18.66 -23.90 -12.24
N ALA A 620 -19.69 -23.53 -11.48
CA ALA A 620 -20.21 -24.30 -10.35
C ALA A 620 -20.99 -25.51 -10.82
N ALA A 621 -21.83 -25.32 -11.83
CA ALA A 621 -22.56 -26.39 -12.50
C ALA A 621 -21.58 -27.42 -13.09
N GLN A 622 -20.59 -26.97 -13.85
CA GLN A 622 -19.57 -27.84 -14.44
C GLN A 622 -18.83 -28.65 -13.37
N HIS A 623 -18.34 -28.00 -12.31
CA HIS A 623 -17.59 -28.69 -11.25
C HIS A 623 -18.44 -29.73 -10.49
N ALA A 624 -19.72 -29.40 -10.24
CA ALA A 624 -20.65 -30.32 -9.61
C ALA A 624 -20.96 -31.51 -10.53
N ALA A 625 -21.23 -31.27 -11.82
CA ALA A 625 -21.46 -32.31 -12.82
C ALA A 625 -20.27 -33.27 -12.93
N GLU A 626 -19.05 -32.75 -13.07
CA GLU A 626 -17.82 -33.54 -13.13
C GLU A 626 -17.62 -34.37 -11.85
N SER A 627 -17.80 -33.75 -10.68
CA SER A 627 -17.62 -34.43 -9.38
C SER A 627 -18.63 -35.55 -9.17
N ILE A 628 -19.89 -35.33 -9.53
CA ILE A 628 -20.97 -36.33 -9.42
C ILE A 628 -20.75 -37.45 -10.44
N HIS A 629 -20.36 -37.13 -11.67
CA HIS A 629 -20.10 -38.10 -12.72
C HIS A 629 -18.97 -39.08 -12.36
N ILE A 630 -17.92 -38.62 -11.68
CA ILE A 630 -16.83 -39.48 -11.18
C ILE A 630 -17.12 -40.15 -9.81
N GLY A 631 -18.35 -40.01 -9.29
CA GLY A 631 -18.79 -40.66 -8.05
C GLY A 631 -18.44 -39.93 -6.75
N ASN A 632 -17.96 -38.69 -6.81
CA ASN A 632 -17.65 -37.87 -5.64
C ASN A 632 -18.87 -37.05 -5.20
N THR A 633 -19.83 -37.72 -4.54
CA THR A 633 -21.15 -37.17 -4.20
C THR A 633 -21.27 -36.61 -2.78
N GLU A 634 -20.26 -36.79 -1.93
CA GLU A 634 -20.34 -36.44 -0.49
C GLU A 634 -20.66 -34.96 -0.21
N ASN A 635 -20.17 -34.07 -1.07
CA ASN A 635 -20.37 -32.63 -0.95
C ASN A 635 -21.62 -32.11 -1.68
N PHE A 636 -22.31 -32.99 -2.42
CA PHE A 636 -23.43 -32.66 -3.31
C PHE A 636 -24.69 -33.45 -2.97
N LYS A 637 -24.83 -33.97 -1.75
CA LYS A 637 -25.90 -34.92 -1.37
C LYS A 637 -27.30 -34.44 -1.76
N GLU A 638 -27.63 -33.20 -1.42
CA GLU A 638 -28.93 -32.58 -1.74
C GLU A 638 -29.16 -32.47 -3.26
N LEU A 639 -28.11 -32.12 -4.02
CA LEU A 639 -28.17 -32.05 -5.47
C LEU A 639 -28.30 -33.43 -6.12
N VAL A 640 -27.64 -34.44 -5.54
CA VAL A 640 -27.66 -35.82 -6.00
C VAL A 640 -29.04 -36.46 -5.81
N GLU A 641 -29.77 -36.07 -4.75
CA GLU A 641 -31.17 -36.45 -4.57
C GLU A 641 -32.06 -35.90 -5.69
N LEU A 642 -31.93 -34.60 -6.03
CA LEU A 642 -32.66 -33.98 -7.14
C LEU A 642 -32.35 -34.65 -8.50
N ILE A 643 -31.06 -34.94 -8.76
CA ILE A 643 -30.62 -35.63 -9.98
C ILE A 643 -31.21 -37.05 -10.04
N LYS A 644 -31.23 -37.76 -8.91
CA LYS A 644 -31.82 -39.11 -8.82
C LYS A 644 -33.31 -39.08 -9.10
N GLU A 645 -34.04 -38.08 -8.61
CA GLU A 645 -35.47 -37.90 -8.89
C GLU A 645 -35.72 -37.63 -10.38
N HIS A 646 -34.89 -36.78 -11.01
CA HIS A 646 -35.05 -36.40 -12.41
C HIS A 646 -34.69 -37.54 -13.39
N TYR A 647 -33.53 -38.18 -13.21
CA TYR A 647 -33.00 -39.20 -14.14
C TYR A 647 -33.33 -40.64 -13.74
N GLN A 648 -33.99 -40.85 -12.59
CA GLN A 648 -34.41 -42.17 -12.07
C GLN A 648 -33.27 -43.21 -12.00
N THR A 649 -32.04 -42.76 -11.75
CA THR A 649 -30.85 -43.62 -11.69
C THR A 649 -29.94 -43.23 -10.53
N GLU A 650 -29.31 -44.23 -9.91
CA GLU A 650 -28.25 -44.05 -8.90
C GLU A 650 -26.85 -44.21 -9.50
N ASN A 651 -26.76 -44.58 -10.79
CA ASN A 651 -25.49 -44.72 -11.48
C ASN A 651 -25.22 -43.50 -12.38
N TYR A 652 -24.62 -42.47 -11.78
CA TYR A 652 -24.36 -41.17 -12.41
C TYR A 652 -23.32 -41.22 -13.55
N THR A 653 -22.49 -42.27 -13.62
CA THR A 653 -21.52 -42.47 -14.72
C THR A 653 -22.21 -42.74 -16.06
N LEU A 654 -23.49 -43.13 -16.05
CA LEU A 654 -24.28 -43.42 -17.24
C LEU A 654 -24.91 -42.15 -17.85
N ILE A 655 -24.94 -41.05 -17.10
CA ILE A 655 -25.47 -39.76 -17.58
C ILE A 655 -24.30 -38.99 -18.19
N ALA A 656 -24.49 -38.41 -19.37
CA ALA A 656 -23.47 -37.56 -19.96
C ALA A 656 -23.22 -36.34 -19.07
N THR A 657 -21.96 -35.97 -18.87
CA THR A 657 -21.58 -34.81 -18.04
C THR A 657 -22.22 -33.52 -18.53
N SER A 658 -22.44 -33.38 -19.84
CA SER A 658 -23.17 -32.24 -20.43
C SER A 658 -24.60 -32.13 -19.95
N ASP A 659 -25.31 -33.26 -19.83
CA ASP A 659 -26.72 -33.30 -19.46
C ASP A 659 -26.86 -32.98 -17.96
N LEU A 660 -25.93 -33.49 -17.15
CA LEU A 660 -25.81 -33.12 -15.74
C LEU A 660 -25.52 -31.62 -15.57
N GLU A 661 -24.59 -31.07 -16.35
CA GLU A 661 -24.24 -29.66 -16.30
C GLU A 661 -25.42 -28.74 -16.69
N GLU A 662 -26.17 -29.10 -17.73
CA GLU A 662 -27.37 -28.38 -18.18
C GLU A 662 -28.44 -28.37 -17.07
N TYR A 663 -28.78 -29.54 -16.52
CA TYR A 663 -29.76 -29.66 -15.45
C TYR A 663 -29.36 -28.90 -14.18
N ILE A 664 -28.08 -28.95 -13.78
CA ILE A 664 -27.59 -28.20 -12.61
C ILE A 664 -27.61 -26.69 -12.89
N SER A 665 -27.34 -26.26 -14.12
CA SER A 665 -27.40 -24.86 -14.53
C SER A 665 -28.83 -24.32 -14.45
N ASP A 666 -29.82 -25.11 -14.87
CA ASP A 666 -31.24 -24.76 -14.75
C ASP A 666 -31.62 -24.55 -13.27
N LEU A 667 -31.28 -25.50 -12.39
CA LEU A 667 -31.54 -25.39 -10.95
C LEU A 667 -30.88 -24.16 -10.29
N LEU A 668 -29.67 -23.79 -10.73
CA LEU A 668 -28.99 -22.57 -10.28
C LEU A 668 -29.69 -21.29 -10.78
N SER A 669 -30.19 -21.31 -12.03
CA SER A 669 -30.88 -20.16 -12.64
C SER A 669 -32.26 -19.90 -12.01
N GLU A 670 -32.96 -20.97 -11.64
CA GLU A 670 -34.24 -20.94 -10.92
C GLU A 670 -34.05 -20.58 -9.44
N GLY A 671 -32.82 -20.60 -8.94
CA GLY A 671 -32.47 -20.31 -7.56
C GLY A 671 -32.85 -21.41 -6.57
N MET A 672 -33.10 -22.63 -7.06
CA MET A 672 -33.47 -23.81 -6.28
C MET A 672 -32.28 -24.34 -5.46
N ILE A 673 -31.07 -24.17 -6.01
CA ILE A 673 -29.82 -24.55 -5.36
C ILE A 673 -28.82 -23.39 -5.37
N GLU A 674 -27.89 -23.41 -4.41
CA GLU A 674 -26.69 -22.60 -4.40
C GLU A 674 -25.48 -23.51 -4.31
N ILE A 675 -24.51 -23.33 -5.19
CA ILE A 675 -23.25 -24.08 -5.17
C ILE A 675 -22.13 -23.09 -4.87
N GLY A 676 -21.39 -23.34 -3.78
CA GLY A 676 -20.34 -22.43 -3.34
C GLY A 676 -19.43 -23.05 -2.29
N PRO A 677 -18.34 -22.36 -1.90
CA PRO A 677 -17.37 -22.90 -0.97
C PRO A 677 -17.83 -22.83 0.49
N VAL A 678 -17.49 -23.88 1.23
CA VAL A 678 -17.41 -23.89 2.69
C VAL A 678 -15.94 -23.92 3.10
N PHE A 679 -15.56 -22.97 3.94
CA PHE A 679 -14.24 -22.91 4.55
C PHE A 679 -14.29 -23.53 5.95
N PHE A 680 -13.32 -24.39 6.25
CA PHE A 680 -13.16 -24.99 7.58
C PHE A 680 -11.67 -25.01 7.95
N LYS A 681 -11.38 -25.08 9.24
CA LYS A 681 -10.01 -25.00 9.76
C LYS A 681 -9.70 -26.23 10.59
N ASP A 682 -8.57 -26.87 10.33
CA ASP A 682 -8.03 -27.97 11.12
C ASP A 682 -6.58 -27.69 11.56
N ALA A 683 -5.89 -28.71 12.06
CA ALA A 683 -4.50 -28.60 12.52
C ALA A 683 -3.51 -28.26 11.38
N ASP A 684 -3.85 -28.59 10.13
CA ASP A 684 -3.00 -28.40 8.95
C ASP A 684 -3.28 -27.07 8.22
N GLY A 685 -4.43 -26.44 8.48
CA GLY A 685 -4.72 -25.07 8.02
C GLY A 685 -6.19 -24.81 7.70
N THR A 686 -6.43 -23.79 6.87
CA THR A 686 -7.76 -23.48 6.34
C THR A 686 -7.95 -24.21 5.02
N HIS A 687 -9.00 -25.02 4.93
CA HIS A 687 -9.38 -25.81 3.76
C HIS A 687 -10.69 -25.29 3.16
N MET A 688 -10.97 -25.72 1.93
CA MET A 688 -12.18 -25.35 1.20
C MET A 688 -12.80 -26.59 0.56
N LYS A 689 -14.11 -26.73 0.67
CA LYS A 689 -14.92 -27.69 -0.09
C LYS A 689 -16.01 -26.94 -0.84
N ILE A 690 -16.23 -27.26 -2.12
CA ILE A 690 -17.41 -26.79 -2.84
C ILE A 690 -18.58 -27.69 -2.45
N VAL A 691 -19.68 -27.10 -2.01
CA VAL A 691 -20.89 -27.83 -1.60
C VAL A 691 -22.11 -27.25 -2.29
N SER A 692 -23.13 -28.08 -2.53
CA SER A 692 -24.47 -27.62 -2.88
C SER A 692 -25.32 -27.39 -1.63
N ARG A 693 -26.17 -26.37 -1.64
CA ARG A 693 -27.19 -26.11 -0.63
C ARG A 693 -28.54 -25.84 -1.31
N LEU A 694 -29.62 -26.40 -0.78
CA LEU A 694 -30.97 -26.07 -1.21
C LEU A 694 -31.36 -24.66 -0.74
N LYS A 695 -31.86 -23.85 -1.67
CA LYS A 695 -32.52 -22.58 -1.39
C LYS A 695 -34.00 -22.75 -1.70
N TYR A 696 -34.74 -23.41 -0.83
CA TYR A 696 -36.20 -23.33 -0.90
C TYR A 696 -36.61 -21.87 -0.68
N LYS A 697 -36.94 -21.13 -1.75
CA LYS A 697 -37.95 -20.08 -1.65
C LYS A 697 -39.28 -20.80 -1.52
N ASP A 698 -40.07 -20.39 -0.52
CA ASP A 698 -41.43 -20.88 -0.33
C ASP A 698 -42.13 -21.01 -1.69
N ALA A 699 -42.70 -22.20 -1.91
CA ALA A 699 -43.66 -22.45 -2.96
C ALA A 699 -44.80 -21.42 -2.87
N ALA A 700 -45.40 -21.16 -4.02
CA ALA A 700 -46.58 -20.32 -4.22
C ALA A 700 -47.63 -20.37 -3.11
#